data_AF-A0A2M6UF88-F1
#
_entry.id   AF-A0A2M6UF88-F1
#
_cell.length_a   1.000
_cell.length_b   1.000
_cell.length_c   1.000
_cell.angle_alpha   90.00
_cell.angle_beta   90.00
_cell.angle_gamma   90.00
#
_symmetry.space_group_name_H-M   'P 1'
#
loop_
_entity.id
_entity.type
_entity.pdbx_description
1 polymer ?
#
loop_
_entity_poly.entity_id
_entity_poly.type
_entity_poly.pdbx_seq_one_letter_code
_entity_poly.pdbx_strand_id
1 'polypeptide(L)'
;MNKTIQTVESAAAGSAFLIEDVYPAIDGGRFPVKRIAGDRVEVWADVYRDGDAVVRAALIWRPEQERDWRHEPMTHHGNDRWSGAFTPVEPGQYVYAIEAWTDEYATWSHAVLRKQRAGADISLDAIEGAGLLTKAHGAQAAAAIIVRQCEDYLQTGDVTSLLATELGDAMAESQSRPDLTRSQPFPLMIDRDRARFGAWYQMMPRSQSRIAGQHGTLRDCIARVPDIAAMGFDVLYFTPIHPIGRSRRKGRNNAPVATDGEPGSPYAIGAAEGGHDALHPDLGTIEDFRALVATCLEYGLELALDFAVQCSPDHPWLAQHPEWFKWRPDRSVRTADGPYSDIVIPDFSSVDRIGLWNAFRDAVLFWIDHGVTIFAIDNHDTAPLAFWDWLIRDIRRRHPEVILFSKTFARPKLMQGLAKLGFAQSFSYFPWRTSRWELEQYFGELTRYPARDFYRPNLFVNTPDLLPYHLQGGEGWAFKSRVALAATLSGSYGVYSGFELLEHEAIPGREEYLDSEKYQIKQRDWDKAGNIKSYIAELNRIRHDNAALQQTANLRFLDAEDGETIAFVKEAAEPANIVLVVIALSGHVREFWLPLGDVTVDASGQRHHVTTLENLITGEQSRIEWGGIKLRIDPDRDPALLFRCLA
;
A
#
# COMPACT_ATOMS: atom_id res chain seq x y z
N MET A 1 67.54 18.31 -4.85
CA MET A 1 66.69 17.10 -4.77
C MET A 1 65.24 17.55 -4.94
N ASN A 2 64.70 17.41 -6.16
CA ASN A 2 63.28 17.59 -6.42
C ASN A 2 62.53 16.45 -5.73
N LYS A 3 61.75 16.76 -4.69
CA LYS A 3 60.71 15.85 -4.22
C LYS A 3 59.58 15.91 -5.23
N THR A 4 59.54 14.92 -6.11
CA THR A 4 58.39 14.63 -6.95
C THR A 4 57.21 14.39 -6.03
N ILE A 5 56.28 15.35 -5.96
CA ILE A 5 54.99 15.14 -5.31
C ILE A 5 54.28 14.10 -6.16
N GLN A 6 54.27 12.86 -5.71
CA GLN A 6 53.38 11.84 -6.25
C GLN A 6 51.97 12.27 -5.90
N THR A 7 51.25 12.83 -6.88
CA THR A 7 49.80 12.92 -6.85
C THR A 7 49.28 11.49 -6.80
N VAL A 8 48.93 11.06 -5.58
CA VAL A 8 47.98 9.97 -5.43
C VAL A 8 46.69 10.51 -6.04
N GLU A 9 46.31 10.04 -7.23
CA GLU A 9 44.96 10.21 -7.74
C GLU A 9 44.03 9.56 -6.72
N SER A 10 43.57 10.39 -5.78
CA SER A 10 42.79 9.91 -4.69
C SER A 10 41.36 9.79 -5.18
N ALA A 11 40.92 8.55 -5.37
CA ALA A 11 39.53 8.19 -5.12
C ALA A 11 39.09 8.49 -3.65
N ALA A 12 39.97 9.11 -2.85
CA ALA A 12 39.80 9.57 -1.47
C ALA A 12 39.67 11.10 -1.32
N ALA A 13 39.43 11.86 -2.40
CA ALA A 13 38.81 13.16 -2.25
C ALA A 13 37.33 12.88 -1.94
N GLY A 14 37.04 12.63 -0.66
CA GLY A 14 35.70 12.33 -0.18
C GLY A 14 34.70 13.41 -0.60
N SER A 15 33.41 13.09 -0.59
CA SER A 15 32.37 14.08 -0.81
C SER A 15 32.55 15.28 0.12
N ALA A 16 32.42 16.49 -0.42
CA ALA A 16 32.57 17.72 0.36
C ALA A 16 31.51 17.85 1.46
N PHE A 17 30.40 17.12 1.33
CA PHE A 17 29.31 17.08 2.29
C PHE A 17 29.10 15.66 2.81
N LEU A 18 28.68 15.56 4.07
CA LEU A 18 28.06 14.39 4.64
C LEU A 18 26.54 14.55 4.54
N ILE A 19 25.88 13.55 3.95
CA ILE A 19 24.42 13.47 3.84
C ILE A 19 24.00 12.17 4.53
N GLU A 20 23.42 12.30 5.72
CA GLU A 20 23.06 11.16 6.57
C GLU A 20 21.63 11.27 7.14
N ASP A 21 21.21 10.23 7.86
CA ASP A 21 19.86 10.10 8.45
C ASP A 21 18.70 10.45 7.49
N VAL A 22 18.81 9.99 6.24
CA VAL A 22 17.76 10.24 5.23
C VAL A 22 16.47 9.53 5.63
N TYR A 23 15.39 10.30 5.72
CA TYR A 23 14.05 9.85 6.06
C TYR A 23 13.03 10.34 5.00
N PRO A 24 12.05 9.52 4.57
CA PRO A 24 11.90 8.10 4.88
C PRO A 24 12.92 7.25 4.11
N ALA A 25 13.35 6.11 4.67
CA ALA A 25 14.19 5.14 3.95
C ALA A 25 14.03 3.72 4.52
N ILE A 26 13.71 2.74 3.67
CA ILE A 26 13.51 1.36 4.13
C ILE A 26 14.82 0.57 4.01
N ASP A 27 15.29 0.05 5.15
CA ASP A 27 16.55 -0.70 5.28
C ASP A 27 17.74 0.03 4.62
N GLY A 28 17.91 1.32 4.94
CA GLY A 28 19.00 2.15 4.40
C GLY A 28 18.86 2.51 2.92
N GLY A 29 17.64 2.51 2.38
CA GLY A 29 17.36 2.79 0.96
C GLY A 29 17.41 1.55 0.07
N ARG A 30 17.51 0.35 0.65
CA ARG A 30 17.50 -0.90 -0.11
C ARG A 30 16.13 -1.19 -0.75
N PHE A 31 15.05 -0.77 -0.12
CA PHE A 31 13.68 -1.05 -0.56
C PHE A 31 12.87 0.25 -0.71
N PRO A 32 11.90 0.27 -1.64
CA PRO A 32 11.09 1.45 -1.87
C PRO A 32 10.23 1.81 -0.67
N VAL A 33 10.21 3.11 -0.35
CA VAL A 33 9.08 3.73 0.34
C VAL A 33 7.88 3.70 -0.59
N LYS A 34 6.67 3.55 -0.05
CA LYS A 34 5.43 3.52 -0.82
C LYS A 34 4.51 4.68 -0.47
N ARG A 35 3.96 5.29 -1.50
CA ARG A 35 2.97 6.39 -1.39
C ARG A 35 1.89 6.20 -2.44
N ILE A 36 0.87 7.03 -2.38
CA ILE A 36 -0.20 7.11 -3.38
C ILE A 36 0.06 8.30 -4.29
N ALA A 37 -0.30 8.19 -5.56
CA ALA A 37 -0.24 9.29 -6.51
C ALA A 37 -1.02 10.50 -5.98
N GLY A 38 -0.43 11.68 -6.04
CA GLY A 38 -0.98 12.90 -5.44
C GLY A 38 -0.60 13.12 -3.97
N ASP A 39 -0.05 12.11 -3.27
CA ASP A 39 0.48 12.34 -1.92
C ASP A 39 1.73 13.20 -1.95
N ARG A 40 1.82 14.13 -0.99
CA ARG A 40 3.07 14.83 -0.67
C ARG A 40 4.07 13.85 -0.04
N VAL A 41 5.26 13.77 -0.61
CA VAL A 41 6.41 13.02 -0.09
C VAL A 41 7.36 13.99 0.58
N GLU A 42 7.38 13.99 1.90
CA GLU A 42 8.33 14.78 2.68
C GLU A 42 9.61 13.97 2.93
N VAL A 43 10.75 14.57 2.64
CA VAL A 43 12.08 13.96 2.80
C VAL A 43 12.92 14.84 3.70
N TRP A 44 13.57 14.21 4.67
CA TRP A 44 14.46 14.84 5.64
C TRP A 44 15.85 14.22 5.58
N ALA A 45 16.87 14.99 5.92
CA ALA A 45 18.23 14.49 6.10
C ALA A 45 19.07 15.46 6.92
N ASP A 46 20.18 14.95 7.45
CA ASP A 46 21.23 15.75 8.04
C ASP A 46 22.28 16.04 6.95
N VAL A 47 22.57 17.32 6.71
CA VAL A 47 23.46 17.77 5.63
C VAL A 47 24.43 18.81 6.15
N TYR A 48 25.72 18.46 6.18
CA TYR A 48 26.78 19.31 6.70
C TYR A 48 28.13 19.06 6.04
N ARG A 49 29.06 20.00 6.28
CA ARG A 49 30.46 19.95 5.86
C ARG A 49 31.35 20.54 6.96
N ASP A 50 32.65 20.47 6.79
CA ASP A 50 33.59 21.21 7.63
C ASP A 50 33.52 22.72 7.40
N GLY A 51 33.90 23.50 8.42
CA GLY A 51 33.96 24.96 8.36
C GLY A 51 32.61 25.67 8.55
N ASP A 52 32.61 26.98 8.26
CA ASP A 52 31.46 27.87 8.50
C ASP A 52 30.77 28.31 7.19
N ALA A 53 31.00 27.57 6.09
CA ALA A 53 30.42 27.90 4.80
C ALA A 53 28.90 27.69 4.81
N VAL A 54 28.17 28.57 4.10
CA VAL A 54 26.73 28.43 3.95
C VAL A 54 26.44 27.26 3.02
N VAL A 55 25.68 26.30 3.53
CA VAL A 55 25.27 25.10 2.81
C VAL A 55 23.92 25.35 2.13
N ARG A 56 23.75 24.80 0.94
CA ARG A 56 22.44 24.65 0.29
C ARG A 56 22.20 23.19 -0.01
N ALA A 57 20.94 22.78 0.07
CA ALA A 57 20.52 21.45 -0.31
C ALA A 57 19.27 21.49 -1.20
N ALA A 58 19.17 20.54 -2.11
CA ALA A 58 18.00 20.29 -2.93
C ALA A 58 17.62 18.81 -2.89
N LEU A 59 16.33 18.55 -2.85
CA LEU A 59 15.74 17.25 -3.07
C LEU A 59 15.53 17.08 -4.58
N ILE A 60 16.17 16.09 -5.16
CA ILE A 60 15.99 15.76 -6.57
C ILE A 60 15.20 14.48 -6.73
N TRP A 61 14.31 14.43 -7.72
CA TRP A 61 13.48 13.25 -7.97
C TRP A 61 13.14 13.09 -9.45
N ARG A 62 12.81 11.86 -9.86
CA ARG A 62 12.34 11.52 -11.21
C ARG A 62 11.67 10.15 -11.27
N PRO A 63 10.81 9.88 -12.27
CA PRO A 63 10.50 8.52 -12.67
C PRO A 63 11.78 7.75 -13.02
N GLU A 64 11.86 6.47 -12.66
CA GLU A 64 13.08 5.66 -12.86
C GLU A 64 13.47 5.55 -14.35
N GLN A 65 12.48 5.65 -15.25
CA GLN A 65 12.68 5.60 -16.70
C GLN A 65 13.15 6.93 -17.31
N GLU A 66 13.00 8.05 -16.61
CA GLU A 66 13.41 9.37 -17.08
C GLU A 66 14.90 9.63 -16.80
N ARG A 67 15.53 10.46 -17.63
CA ARG A 67 16.94 10.87 -17.46
C ARG A 67 17.06 12.12 -16.60
N ASP A 68 16.20 13.09 -16.84
CA ASP A 68 16.29 14.40 -16.23
C ASP A 68 15.74 14.40 -14.81
N TRP A 69 16.42 15.12 -13.92
CA TRP A 69 16.01 15.27 -12.53
C TRP A 69 15.14 16.51 -12.39
N ARG A 70 14.11 16.39 -11.57
CA ARG A 70 13.34 17.52 -11.05
C ARG A 70 13.96 17.94 -9.73
N HIS A 71 13.96 19.22 -9.42
CA HIS A 71 14.64 19.80 -8.27
C HIS A 71 13.65 20.54 -7.39
N GLU A 72 13.67 20.26 -6.10
CA GLU A 72 12.92 20.96 -5.07
C GLU A 72 13.90 21.51 -4.03
N PRO A 73 13.78 22.78 -3.61
CA PRO A 73 14.64 23.32 -2.57
C PRO A 73 14.40 22.60 -1.24
N MET A 74 15.45 22.41 -0.44
CA MET A 74 15.32 21.99 0.95
C MET A 74 15.45 23.18 1.91
N THR A 75 14.67 23.14 2.99
CA THR A 75 14.65 24.12 4.07
C THR A 75 15.47 23.61 5.24
N HIS A 76 16.35 24.45 5.78
CA HIS A 76 17.13 24.17 7.01
C HIS A 76 16.32 24.50 8.26
N HIS A 77 16.34 23.61 9.25
CA HIS A 77 15.59 23.74 10.52
C HIS A 77 16.48 23.90 11.75
N GLY A 78 17.80 23.91 11.58
CA GLY A 78 18.80 23.94 12.67
C GLY A 78 19.43 22.57 12.95
N ASN A 79 20.59 22.58 13.61
CA ASN A 79 21.42 21.38 13.84
C ASN A 79 21.60 20.54 12.56
N ASP A 80 21.90 21.22 11.45
CA ASP A 80 22.12 20.62 10.14
C ASP A 80 20.98 19.75 9.60
N ARG A 81 19.76 19.88 10.15
CA ARG A 81 18.57 19.18 9.68
C ARG A 81 17.92 19.94 8.54
N TRP A 82 17.65 19.22 7.45
CA TRP A 82 16.99 19.75 6.25
C TRP A 82 15.73 18.97 5.91
N SER A 83 14.76 19.64 5.30
CA SER A 83 13.57 19.00 4.73
C SER A 83 13.23 19.54 3.35
N GLY A 84 12.84 18.68 2.42
CA GLY A 84 12.21 19.04 1.16
C GLY A 84 10.95 18.20 0.93
N ALA A 85 10.14 18.57 -0.05
CA ALA A 85 8.99 17.75 -0.42
C ALA A 85 8.66 17.86 -1.91
N PHE A 86 8.07 16.80 -2.44
CA PHE A 86 7.54 16.73 -3.82
C PHE A 86 6.27 15.90 -3.87
N THR A 87 5.51 16.02 -4.95
CA THR A 87 4.23 15.30 -5.13
C THR A 87 4.23 14.60 -6.49
N PRO A 88 4.51 13.28 -6.53
CA PRO A 88 4.33 12.48 -7.74
C PRO A 88 2.84 12.38 -8.09
N VAL A 89 2.46 12.82 -9.29
CA VAL A 89 1.04 12.87 -9.73
C VAL A 89 0.56 11.57 -10.39
N GLU A 90 1.48 10.71 -10.84
CA GLU A 90 1.17 9.48 -11.56
C GLU A 90 1.72 8.24 -10.83
N PRO A 91 0.99 7.11 -10.83
CA PRO A 91 1.53 5.82 -10.38
C PRO A 91 2.80 5.45 -11.14
N GLY A 92 3.75 4.81 -10.45
CA GLY A 92 5.00 4.41 -11.08
C GLY A 92 6.15 4.13 -10.12
N GLN A 93 7.30 3.84 -10.71
CA GLN A 93 8.57 3.67 -10.01
C GLN A 93 9.38 4.96 -10.15
N TYR A 94 9.84 5.47 -9.01
CA TYR A 94 10.55 6.73 -8.89
C TYR A 94 11.84 6.52 -8.11
N VAL A 95 12.75 7.47 -8.27
CA VAL A 95 13.94 7.60 -7.43
C VAL A 95 14.04 9.04 -6.96
N TYR A 96 14.50 9.23 -5.72
CA TYR A 96 14.88 10.54 -5.19
C TYR A 96 16.27 10.50 -4.58
N ALA A 97 16.94 11.64 -4.53
CA ALA A 97 18.25 11.81 -3.92
C ALA A 97 18.36 13.23 -3.36
N ILE A 98 19.37 13.47 -2.55
CA ILE A 98 19.66 14.80 -2.02
C ILE A 98 20.97 15.29 -2.61
N GLU A 99 20.97 16.53 -3.05
CA GLU A 99 22.15 17.25 -3.49
C GLU A 99 22.48 18.34 -2.48
N ALA A 100 23.76 18.50 -2.18
CA ALA A 100 24.28 19.54 -1.30
C ALA A 100 25.50 20.20 -1.94
N TRP A 101 25.62 21.52 -1.79
CA TRP A 101 26.73 22.30 -2.30
C TRP A 101 26.95 23.54 -1.44
N THR A 102 28.12 24.17 -1.59
CA THR A 102 28.38 25.44 -0.92
C THR A 102 27.80 26.59 -1.71
N ASP A 103 27.06 27.44 -1.02
CA ASP A 103 26.62 28.73 -1.52
C ASP A 103 27.74 29.75 -1.28
N GLU A 104 28.66 29.85 -2.24
CA GLU A 104 29.84 30.73 -2.13
C GLU A 104 29.41 32.18 -1.93
N TYR A 105 28.36 32.60 -2.65
CA TYR A 105 27.83 33.94 -2.56
C TYR A 105 27.19 34.22 -1.20
N ALA A 106 26.33 33.33 -0.69
CA ALA A 106 25.73 33.51 0.63
C ALA A 106 26.79 33.44 1.75
N THR A 107 27.82 32.61 1.60
CA THR A 107 28.96 32.54 2.52
C THR A 107 29.68 33.87 2.60
N TRP A 108 30.02 34.45 1.44
CA TRP A 108 30.64 35.77 1.35
C TRP A 108 29.73 36.85 1.95
N SER A 109 28.47 36.91 1.54
CA SER A 109 27.50 37.91 2.01
C SER A 109 27.33 37.89 3.54
N HIS A 110 27.24 36.69 4.13
CA HIS A 110 27.13 36.52 5.57
C HIS A 110 28.39 37.00 6.32
N ALA A 111 29.58 36.73 5.78
CA ALA A 111 30.84 37.22 6.34
C ALA A 111 30.94 38.76 6.27
N VAL A 112 30.56 39.36 5.14
CA VAL A 112 30.56 40.81 4.94
C VAL A 112 29.60 41.51 5.90
N LEU A 113 28.37 41.01 6.05
CA LEU A 113 27.40 41.57 6.99
C LEU A 113 27.90 41.54 8.44
N ARG A 114 28.62 40.47 8.84
CA ARG A 114 29.24 40.39 10.17
C ARG A 114 30.36 41.42 10.34
N LYS A 115 31.24 41.55 9.35
CA LYS A 115 32.33 42.55 9.34
C LYS A 115 31.79 43.98 9.38
N GLN A 116 30.75 44.26 8.59
CA GLN A 116 30.08 45.57 8.55
C GLN A 116 29.49 45.95 9.92
N ARG A 117 28.82 45.01 10.60
CA ARG A 117 28.29 45.22 11.96
C ARG A 117 29.38 45.44 13.00
N ALA A 118 30.55 44.86 12.80
CA ALA A 118 31.72 45.04 13.66
C ALA A 118 32.50 46.34 13.35
N GLY A 119 32.09 47.12 12.35
CA GLY A 119 32.78 48.34 11.92
C GLY A 119 34.13 48.08 11.24
N ALA A 120 34.35 46.87 10.71
CA ALA A 120 35.56 46.55 9.96
C ALA A 120 35.53 47.15 8.55
N ASP A 121 36.70 47.37 7.96
CA ASP A 121 36.83 47.74 6.54
C ASP A 121 36.45 46.54 5.67
N ILE A 122 35.50 46.75 4.77
CA ILE A 122 34.95 45.74 3.84
C ILE A 122 35.22 46.10 2.37
N SER A 123 36.11 47.07 2.11
CA SER A 123 36.38 47.55 0.75
C SER A 123 36.93 46.44 -0.16
N LEU A 124 37.82 45.58 0.38
CA LEU A 124 38.34 44.43 -0.36
C LEU A 124 37.27 43.34 -0.53
N ASP A 125 36.49 43.07 0.51
CA ASP A 125 35.40 42.10 0.45
C ASP A 125 34.37 42.47 -0.63
N ALA A 126 34.06 43.75 -0.80
CA ALA A 126 33.14 44.22 -1.84
C ALA A 126 33.65 43.91 -3.26
N ILE A 127 34.97 44.04 -3.49
CA ILE A 127 35.60 43.66 -4.78
C ILE A 127 35.51 42.15 -4.99
N GLU A 128 35.73 41.34 -3.94
CA GLU A 128 35.58 39.89 -4.00
C GLU A 128 34.15 39.49 -4.38
N GLY A 129 33.14 40.11 -3.75
CA GLY A 129 31.73 39.90 -4.04
C GLY A 129 31.36 40.20 -5.49
N ALA A 130 31.78 41.36 -6.01
CA ALA A 130 31.60 41.71 -7.42
C ALA A 130 32.26 40.69 -8.35
N GLY A 131 33.43 40.15 -7.96
CA GLY A 131 34.10 39.06 -8.67
C GLY A 131 33.28 37.77 -8.72
N LEU A 132 32.53 37.42 -7.67
CA LEU A 132 31.65 36.25 -7.67
C LEU A 132 30.52 36.37 -8.70
N LEU A 133 29.94 37.56 -8.86
CA LEU A 133 28.87 37.81 -9.85
C LEU A 133 29.35 37.52 -11.28
N THR A 134 30.62 37.79 -11.60
CA THR A 134 31.19 37.53 -12.94
C THR A 134 31.28 36.04 -13.30
N LYS A 135 31.22 35.15 -12.31
CA LYS A 135 31.26 33.69 -12.49
C LYS A 135 29.86 33.07 -12.60
N ALA A 136 28.80 33.87 -12.51
CA ALA A 136 27.44 33.38 -12.57
C ALA A 136 27.05 32.95 -14.00
N HIS A 137 26.35 31.82 -14.09
CA HIS A 137 25.79 31.23 -15.30
C HIS A 137 24.34 30.82 -15.00
N GLY A 138 23.36 31.34 -15.74
CA GLY A 138 21.97 31.07 -15.37
C GLY A 138 20.94 31.57 -16.38
N ALA A 139 19.67 31.36 -16.03
CA ALA A 139 18.53 31.77 -16.83
C ALA A 139 18.49 33.31 -17.02
N GLN A 140 17.86 33.75 -18.12
CA GLN A 140 17.89 35.14 -18.56
C GLN A 140 17.37 36.15 -17.50
N ALA A 141 16.42 35.75 -16.66
CA ALA A 141 15.86 36.60 -15.60
C ALA A 141 16.85 36.81 -14.43
N ALA A 142 17.45 35.74 -13.90
CA ALA A 142 18.46 35.84 -12.84
C ALA A 142 19.70 36.60 -13.33
N ALA A 143 20.14 36.36 -14.57
CA ALA A 143 21.25 37.07 -15.18
C ALA A 143 21.01 38.59 -15.24
N ALA A 144 19.79 39.05 -15.52
CA ALA A 144 19.47 40.48 -15.56
C ALA A 144 19.60 41.16 -14.19
N ILE A 145 19.17 40.48 -13.12
CA ILE A 145 19.31 40.98 -11.73
C ILE A 145 20.79 41.07 -11.37
N ILE A 146 21.56 40.02 -11.68
CA ILE A 146 23.01 39.94 -11.40
C ILE A 146 23.76 41.07 -12.11
N VAL A 147 23.50 41.28 -13.40
CA VAL A 147 24.15 42.35 -14.17
C VAL A 147 23.78 43.72 -13.63
N ARG A 148 22.49 43.99 -13.37
CA ARG A 148 22.04 45.29 -12.83
C ARG A 148 22.74 45.63 -11.52
N GLN A 149 22.73 44.72 -10.56
CA GLN A 149 23.34 44.96 -9.25
C GLN A 149 24.87 45.08 -9.33
N CYS A 150 25.51 44.36 -10.26
CA CYS A 150 26.93 44.52 -10.54
C CYS A 150 27.25 45.91 -11.11
N GLU A 151 26.46 46.38 -12.08
CA GLU A 151 26.61 47.72 -12.67
C GLU A 151 26.39 48.83 -11.64
N ASP A 152 25.37 48.70 -10.78
CA ASP A 152 25.08 49.65 -9.71
C ASP A 152 26.27 49.75 -8.73
N TYR A 153 26.85 48.62 -8.32
CA TYR A 153 28.07 48.61 -7.51
C TYR A 153 29.25 49.28 -8.23
N LEU A 154 29.50 48.95 -9.51
CA LEU A 154 30.61 49.50 -10.27
C LEU A 154 30.50 51.02 -10.48
N GLN A 155 29.29 51.57 -10.54
CA GLN A 155 29.05 53.01 -10.68
C GLN A 155 29.15 53.76 -9.35
N THR A 156 28.67 53.18 -8.26
CA THR A 156 28.48 53.88 -6.98
C THR A 156 29.54 53.55 -5.92
N GLY A 157 30.15 52.37 -6.01
CA GLY A 157 30.97 51.77 -4.97
C GLY A 157 30.17 51.30 -3.73
N ASP A 158 28.84 51.37 -3.76
CA ASP A 158 27.99 51.03 -2.62
C ASP A 158 27.75 49.51 -2.54
N VAL A 159 28.32 48.88 -1.50
CA VAL A 159 28.21 47.44 -1.23
C VAL A 159 26.77 46.98 -0.96
N THR A 160 25.84 47.88 -0.63
CA THR A 160 24.44 47.50 -0.36
C THR A 160 23.76 46.86 -1.57
N SER A 161 24.13 47.27 -2.79
CA SER A 161 23.71 46.63 -4.05
C SER A 161 24.12 45.14 -4.12
N LEU A 162 25.34 44.82 -3.68
CA LEU A 162 25.87 43.47 -3.54
C LEU A 162 25.30 42.70 -2.33
N LEU A 163 24.43 43.30 -1.53
CA LEU A 163 23.80 42.62 -0.38
C LEU A 163 22.27 42.57 -0.52
N ALA A 164 21.74 42.97 -1.68
CA ALA A 164 20.31 42.92 -1.97
C ALA A 164 19.78 41.48 -1.94
N THR A 165 18.61 41.29 -1.32
CA THR A 165 17.99 39.95 -1.19
C THR A 165 17.73 39.30 -2.55
N GLU A 166 17.20 40.05 -3.52
CA GLU A 166 16.95 39.57 -4.89
C GLU A 166 18.23 39.09 -5.61
N LEU A 167 19.39 39.66 -5.29
CA LEU A 167 20.66 39.21 -5.83
C LEU A 167 21.11 37.89 -5.20
N GLY A 168 20.87 37.72 -3.90
CA GLY A 168 21.12 36.46 -3.20
C GLY A 168 20.37 35.28 -3.84
N ASP A 169 19.08 35.46 -4.13
CA ASP A 169 18.27 34.43 -4.79
C ASP A 169 18.76 34.15 -6.23
N ALA A 170 19.05 35.20 -7.00
CA ALA A 170 19.57 35.05 -8.36
C ALA A 170 20.93 34.33 -8.41
N MET A 171 21.83 34.64 -7.47
CA MET A 171 23.13 34.00 -7.33
C MET A 171 23.01 32.54 -6.86
N ALA A 172 22.05 32.23 -5.98
CA ALA A 172 21.79 30.85 -5.54
C ALA A 172 21.45 29.92 -6.72
N GLU A 173 20.73 30.44 -7.72
CA GLU A 173 20.39 29.71 -8.95
C GLU A 173 21.56 29.65 -9.94
N SER A 174 22.38 30.70 -10.01
CA SER A 174 23.31 30.92 -11.13
C SER A 174 24.78 30.61 -10.82
N GLN A 175 25.16 30.39 -9.56
CA GLN A 175 26.57 30.11 -9.23
C GLN A 175 27.00 28.68 -9.65
N SER A 176 28.29 28.51 -9.96
CA SER A 176 28.88 27.19 -10.14
C SER A 176 28.85 26.38 -8.84
N ARG A 177 28.68 25.06 -8.93
CA ARG A 177 28.62 24.14 -7.77
C ARG A 177 29.76 23.13 -7.84
N PRO A 178 31.03 23.56 -7.66
CA PRO A 178 32.20 22.70 -7.88
C PRO A 178 32.31 21.55 -6.86
N ASP A 179 31.72 21.71 -5.67
CA ASP A 179 31.74 20.75 -4.57
C ASP A 179 30.40 20.01 -4.38
N LEU A 180 29.54 20.05 -5.41
CA LEU A 180 28.25 19.37 -5.43
C LEU A 180 28.40 17.90 -5.04
N THR A 181 27.80 17.55 -3.92
CA THR A 181 27.72 16.18 -3.41
C THR A 181 26.30 15.68 -3.57
N ARG A 182 26.14 14.45 -4.08
CA ARG A 182 24.85 13.78 -4.20
C ARG A 182 24.83 12.52 -3.35
N SER A 183 23.74 12.29 -2.63
CA SER A 183 23.49 11.03 -1.92
C SER A 183 23.36 9.85 -2.90
N GLN A 184 23.34 8.62 -2.37
CA GLN A 184 22.79 7.50 -3.12
C GLN A 184 21.32 7.78 -3.49
N PRO A 185 20.80 7.25 -4.61
CA PRO A 185 19.39 7.32 -4.93
C PRO A 185 18.58 6.37 -4.04
N PHE A 186 17.44 6.84 -3.57
CA PHE A 186 16.47 6.10 -2.78
C PHE A 186 15.27 5.71 -3.66
N PRO A 187 14.89 4.43 -3.71
CA PRO A 187 13.74 3.99 -4.49
C PRO A 187 12.42 4.45 -3.85
N LEU A 188 11.45 4.76 -4.68
CA LEU A 188 10.11 5.18 -4.30
C LEU A 188 9.09 4.52 -5.23
N MET A 189 7.98 4.08 -4.66
CA MET A 189 6.93 3.38 -5.37
C MET A 189 5.60 4.09 -5.13
N ILE A 190 5.00 4.55 -6.22
CA ILE A 190 3.75 5.32 -6.21
C ILE A 190 2.67 4.42 -6.78
N ASP A 191 1.66 4.12 -5.97
CA ASP A 191 0.47 3.38 -6.37
C ASP A 191 -0.71 4.34 -6.61
N ARG A 192 -1.75 3.87 -7.29
CA ARG A 192 -3.06 4.57 -7.33
C ARG A 192 -3.86 4.36 -6.03
N ASP A 193 -4.88 5.19 -5.80
CA ASP A 193 -5.70 5.23 -4.58
C ASP A 193 -6.23 3.87 -4.11
N ARG A 194 -6.63 2.99 -5.04
CA ARG A 194 -7.16 1.65 -4.72
C ARG A 194 -6.17 0.78 -3.93
N ALA A 195 -4.87 1.04 -4.03
CA ALA A 195 -3.87 0.34 -3.22
C ALA A 195 -3.96 0.69 -1.73
N ARG A 196 -4.47 1.88 -1.39
CA ARG A 196 -4.74 2.33 -0.02
C ARG A 196 -6.16 1.96 0.42
N PHE A 197 -7.15 2.22 -0.42
CA PHE A 197 -8.56 2.18 -0.03
C PHE A 197 -9.39 1.28 -0.95
N GLY A 198 -10.08 0.30 -0.35
CA GLY A 198 -11.08 -0.50 -1.07
C GLY A 198 -11.73 -1.59 -0.22
N ALA A 199 -13.01 -1.84 -0.45
CA ALA A 199 -13.74 -2.98 0.08
C ALA A 199 -13.76 -4.13 -0.95
N TRP A 200 -13.33 -5.33 -0.54
CA TRP A 200 -13.19 -6.49 -1.43
C TRP A 200 -14.27 -7.54 -1.16
N TYR A 201 -14.91 -8.03 -2.21
CA TYR A 201 -15.84 -9.16 -2.14
C TYR A 201 -15.30 -10.33 -2.95
N GLN A 202 -14.92 -11.41 -2.26
CA GLN A 202 -14.44 -12.63 -2.87
C GLN A 202 -15.59 -13.59 -3.13
N MET A 203 -15.70 -14.14 -4.34
CA MET A 203 -16.65 -15.21 -4.65
C MET A 203 -16.09 -16.26 -5.61
N MET A 204 -16.70 -17.45 -5.61
CA MET A 204 -16.42 -18.48 -6.61
C MET A 204 -17.44 -18.42 -7.75
N PRO A 205 -17.00 -18.18 -9.01
CA PRO A 205 -17.91 -18.03 -10.14
C PRO A 205 -18.86 -19.22 -10.36
N ARG A 206 -18.35 -20.45 -10.17
CA ARG A 206 -19.12 -21.68 -10.38
C ARG A 206 -20.32 -21.87 -9.45
N SER A 207 -20.43 -21.09 -8.39
CA SER A 207 -21.54 -21.16 -7.43
C SER A 207 -22.61 -20.10 -7.64
N GLN A 208 -22.46 -19.24 -8.64
CA GLN A 208 -23.38 -18.11 -8.85
C GLN A 208 -24.66 -18.49 -9.63
N SER A 209 -24.78 -19.75 -10.10
CA SER A 209 -26.00 -20.21 -10.78
C SER A 209 -27.22 -20.12 -9.85
N ARG A 210 -28.34 -19.67 -10.42
CA ARG A 210 -29.65 -19.68 -9.75
C ARG A 210 -30.32 -21.06 -9.74
N ILE A 211 -29.77 -22.04 -10.46
CA ILE A 211 -30.40 -23.37 -10.65
C ILE A 211 -29.63 -24.42 -9.85
N ALA A 212 -30.29 -25.04 -8.87
CA ALA A 212 -29.78 -26.11 -8.00
C ALA A 212 -28.85 -27.11 -8.69
N GLY A 213 -27.61 -27.21 -8.21
CA GLY A 213 -26.61 -28.18 -8.66
C GLY A 213 -25.94 -27.86 -10.01
N GLN A 214 -26.31 -26.75 -10.66
CA GLN A 214 -25.69 -26.34 -11.92
C GLN A 214 -24.42 -25.51 -11.68
N HIS A 215 -23.41 -25.73 -12.52
CA HIS A 215 -22.23 -24.88 -12.58
C HIS A 215 -22.61 -23.47 -13.05
N GLY A 216 -22.21 -22.45 -12.28
CA GLY A 216 -22.40 -21.05 -12.63
C GLY A 216 -21.52 -20.61 -13.79
N THR A 217 -22.00 -19.64 -14.55
CA THR A 217 -21.30 -19.01 -15.68
C THR A 217 -20.88 -17.59 -15.34
N LEU A 218 -20.08 -16.96 -16.20
CA LEU A 218 -19.78 -15.53 -16.09
C LEU A 218 -21.04 -14.65 -16.25
N ARG A 219 -22.08 -15.12 -16.95
CA ARG A 219 -23.37 -14.43 -17.04
C ARG A 219 -24.12 -14.44 -15.71
N ASP A 220 -24.04 -15.54 -14.96
CA ASP A 220 -24.57 -15.59 -13.60
C ASP A 220 -23.80 -14.65 -12.67
N CYS A 221 -22.48 -14.55 -12.85
CA CYS A 221 -21.67 -13.59 -12.12
C CYS A 221 -22.05 -12.13 -12.43
N ILE A 222 -22.27 -11.79 -13.72
CA ILE A 222 -22.78 -10.47 -14.14
C ILE A 222 -24.09 -10.15 -13.41
N ALA A 223 -25.01 -11.11 -13.31
CA ALA A 223 -26.27 -10.91 -12.60
C ALA A 223 -26.11 -10.69 -11.07
N ARG A 224 -24.96 -11.07 -10.50
CA ARG A 224 -24.61 -10.86 -9.08
C ARG A 224 -24.00 -9.48 -8.81
N VAL A 225 -23.37 -8.85 -9.82
CA VAL A 225 -22.65 -7.56 -9.71
C VAL A 225 -23.49 -6.45 -9.05
N PRO A 226 -24.76 -6.20 -9.44
CA PRO A 226 -25.53 -5.11 -8.86
C PRO A 226 -25.75 -5.22 -7.35
N ASP A 227 -25.97 -6.44 -6.83
CA ASP A 227 -26.16 -6.67 -5.39
C ASP A 227 -24.84 -6.55 -4.61
N ILE A 228 -23.70 -6.91 -5.23
CA ILE A 228 -22.38 -6.67 -4.62
C ILE A 228 -22.07 -5.18 -4.56
N ALA A 229 -22.34 -4.44 -5.65
CA ALA A 229 -22.18 -2.99 -5.69
C ALA A 229 -23.11 -2.28 -4.69
N ALA A 230 -24.34 -2.77 -4.50
CA ALA A 230 -25.28 -2.23 -3.51
C ALA A 230 -24.80 -2.38 -2.07
N MET A 231 -23.94 -3.36 -1.78
CA MET A 231 -23.23 -3.46 -0.49
C MET A 231 -22.04 -2.50 -0.38
N GLY A 232 -21.74 -1.69 -1.40
CA GLY A 232 -20.64 -0.72 -1.39
C GLY A 232 -19.25 -1.33 -1.52
N PHE A 233 -19.14 -2.50 -2.16
CA PHE A 233 -17.83 -3.06 -2.49
C PHE A 233 -17.20 -2.33 -3.69
N ASP A 234 -15.87 -2.35 -3.72
CA ASP A 234 -15.04 -1.70 -4.74
C ASP A 234 -14.32 -2.70 -5.65
N VAL A 235 -14.08 -3.91 -5.15
CA VAL A 235 -13.32 -4.96 -5.83
C VAL A 235 -14.10 -6.25 -5.78
N LEU A 236 -14.38 -6.81 -6.95
CA LEU A 236 -14.88 -8.17 -7.10
C LEU A 236 -13.69 -9.11 -7.29
N TYR A 237 -13.47 -10.03 -6.37
CA TYR A 237 -12.32 -10.93 -6.38
C TYR A 237 -12.75 -12.37 -6.68
N PHE A 238 -12.22 -12.95 -7.76
CA PHE A 238 -12.46 -14.34 -8.12
C PHE A 238 -11.33 -15.26 -7.69
N THR A 239 -11.70 -16.43 -7.16
CA THR A 239 -10.81 -17.61 -7.17
C THR A 239 -10.41 -17.98 -8.60
N PRO A 240 -9.41 -18.86 -8.81
CA PRO A 240 -8.95 -19.17 -10.17
C PRO A 240 -10.09 -19.60 -11.10
N ILE A 241 -10.07 -19.06 -12.32
CA ILE A 241 -11.11 -19.23 -13.36
C ILE A 241 -10.68 -20.15 -14.50
N HIS A 242 -9.59 -20.87 -14.30
CA HIS A 242 -8.93 -21.69 -15.31
C HIS A 242 -9.49 -23.12 -15.33
N PRO A 243 -9.25 -23.91 -16.39
CA PRO A 243 -9.54 -25.34 -16.39
C PRO A 243 -8.95 -26.05 -15.17
N ILE A 244 -9.69 -27.02 -14.62
CA ILE A 244 -9.31 -27.73 -13.39
C ILE A 244 -8.85 -29.16 -13.71
N GLY A 245 -7.70 -29.55 -13.16
CA GLY A 245 -7.14 -30.90 -13.32
C GLY A 245 -8.10 -32.03 -12.90
N ARG A 246 -8.00 -33.16 -13.59
CA ARG A 246 -8.78 -34.39 -13.36
C ARG A 246 -7.98 -35.44 -12.58
N SER A 247 -6.68 -35.52 -12.82
CA SER A 247 -5.75 -36.38 -12.12
C SER A 247 -5.63 -35.98 -10.66
N ARG A 248 -5.92 -36.94 -9.76
CA ARG A 248 -5.89 -36.75 -8.29
C ARG A 248 -6.79 -35.61 -7.81
N ARG A 249 -7.81 -35.24 -8.59
CA ARG A 249 -8.79 -34.23 -8.23
C ARG A 249 -9.38 -34.54 -6.86
N LYS A 250 -9.44 -33.53 -6.00
CA LYS A 250 -10.06 -33.63 -4.69
C LYS A 250 -11.57 -33.63 -4.76
N GLY A 251 -12.20 -34.44 -3.92
CA GLY A 251 -13.64 -34.48 -3.74
C GLY A 251 -14.14 -33.57 -2.62
N ARG A 252 -15.44 -33.61 -2.36
CA ARG A 252 -16.10 -32.87 -1.26
C ARG A 252 -15.37 -33.03 0.07
N ASN A 253 -15.39 -31.97 0.89
CA ASN A 253 -14.71 -31.93 2.19
C ASN A 253 -13.23 -32.34 2.13
N ASN A 254 -12.52 -31.91 1.07
CA ASN A 254 -11.10 -32.20 0.88
C ASN A 254 -10.80 -33.71 0.80
N ALA A 255 -11.77 -34.52 0.33
CA ALA A 255 -11.55 -35.94 0.09
C ALA A 255 -10.40 -36.14 -0.90
N PRO A 256 -9.50 -37.12 -0.67
CA PRO A 256 -8.30 -37.30 -1.49
C PRO A 256 -8.58 -37.70 -2.94
N VAL A 257 -9.79 -38.19 -3.21
CA VAL A 257 -10.25 -38.60 -4.55
C VAL A 257 -11.67 -38.09 -4.76
N ALA A 258 -11.90 -37.41 -5.87
CA ALA A 258 -13.20 -36.96 -6.32
C ALA A 258 -14.08 -38.11 -6.81
N THR A 259 -15.38 -38.00 -6.57
CA THR A 259 -16.40 -38.81 -7.25
C THR A 259 -16.84 -38.14 -8.55
N ASP A 260 -17.49 -38.91 -9.44
CA ASP A 260 -17.95 -38.39 -10.73
C ASP A 260 -18.88 -37.18 -10.55
N GLY A 261 -18.56 -36.09 -11.27
CA GLY A 261 -19.30 -34.84 -11.21
C GLY A 261 -18.86 -33.85 -10.13
N GLU A 262 -17.93 -34.22 -9.25
CA GLU A 262 -17.35 -33.25 -8.33
C GLU A 262 -16.37 -32.29 -9.04
N PRO A 263 -16.50 -30.98 -8.81
CA PRO A 263 -15.80 -29.97 -9.62
C PRO A 263 -14.31 -29.82 -9.23
N GLY A 264 -13.89 -30.33 -8.07
CA GLY A 264 -12.52 -30.22 -7.60
C GLY A 264 -12.14 -28.83 -7.08
N SER A 265 -10.86 -28.66 -6.73
CA SER A 265 -10.31 -27.37 -6.30
C SER A 265 -10.04 -26.46 -7.50
N PRO A 266 -10.48 -25.18 -7.50
CA PRO A 266 -10.11 -24.23 -8.55
C PRO A 266 -8.59 -23.98 -8.61
N TYR A 267 -7.89 -24.22 -7.50
CA TYR A 267 -6.43 -24.05 -7.41
C TYR A 267 -5.62 -25.16 -8.09
N ALA A 268 -6.24 -26.27 -8.50
CA ALA A 268 -5.60 -27.30 -9.32
C ALA A 268 -5.64 -26.88 -10.80
N ILE A 269 -4.93 -25.78 -11.11
CA ILE A 269 -4.97 -25.07 -12.40
C ILE A 269 -4.36 -25.91 -13.51
N GLY A 270 -5.10 -26.06 -14.60
CA GLY A 270 -4.63 -26.67 -15.83
C GLY A 270 -5.27 -28.01 -16.12
N ALA A 271 -5.67 -28.19 -17.37
CA ALA A 271 -6.13 -29.45 -17.93
C ALA A 271 -5.85 -29.47 -19.44
N ALA A 272 -6.38 -30.45 -20.16
CA ALA A 272 -6.21 -30.54 -21.62
C ALA A 272 -6.75 -29.30 -22.36
N GLU A 273 -7.72 -28.61 -21.76
CA GLU A 273 -8.38 -27.43 -22.32
C GLU A 273 -7.55 -26.14 -22.19
N GLY A 274 -6.51 -26.12 -21.35
CA GLY A 274 -5.64 -24.95 -21.18
C GLY A 274 -5.11 -24.76 -19.77
N GLY A 275 -4.35 -23.68 -19.57
CA GLY A 275 -3.64 -23.34 -18.33
C GLY A 275 -4.02 -21.96 -17.77
N HIS A 276 -3.03 -21.22 -17.30
CA HIS A 276 -3.18 -19.91 -16.64
C HIS A 276 -3.73 -18.78 -17.54
N ASP A 277 -3.65 -18.96 -18.86
CA ASP A 277 -4.15 -18.05 -19.90
C ASP A 277 -5.44 -18.56 -20.55
N ALA A 278 -6.07 -19.58 -19.96
CA ALA A 278 -7.33 -20.14 -20.45
C ALA A 278 -8.46 -19.92 -19.44
N LEU A 279 -9.67 -19.76 -19.96
CA LEU A 279 -10.91 -19.74 -19.17
C LEU A 279 -11.47 -21.16 -19.06
N HIS A 280 -11.99 -21.53 -17.88
CA HIS A 280 -12.68 -22.80 -17.69
C HIS A 280 -13.89 -22.89 -18.64
N PRO A 281 -14.05 -23.97 -19.42
CA PRO A 281 -15.11 -24.07 -20.44
C PRO A 281 -16.52 -23.84 -19.89
N ASP A 282 -16.83 -24.42 -18.72
CA ASP A 282 -18.15 -24.27 -18.08
C ASP A 282 -18.45 -22.84 -17.57
N LEU A 283 -17.46 -21.94 -17.51
CA LEU A 283 -17.67 -20.53 -17.15
C LEU A 283 -18.15 -19.70 -18.34
N GLY A 284 -17.88 -20.13 -19.57
CA GLY A 284 -18.26 -19.43 -20.79
C GLY A 284 -17.06 -19.04 -21.66
N THR A 285 -17.15 -17.91 -22.33
CA THR A 285 -16.20 -17.42 -23.33
C THR A 285 -15.39 -16.23 -22.85
N ILE A 286 -14.31 -15.88 -23.58
CA ILE A 286 -13.54 -14.67 -23.29
C ILE A 286 -14.37 -13.39 -23.53
N GLU A 287 -15.36 -13.44 -24.42
CA GLU A 287 -16.33 -12.36 -24.63
C GLU A 287 -17.23 -12.19 -23.40
N ASP A 288 -17.65 -13.27 -22.76
CA ASP A 288 -18.39 -13.20 -21.49
C ASP A 288 -17.52 -12.62 -20.37
N PHE A 289 -16.21 -12.92 -20.37
CA PHE A 289 -15.26 -12.33 -19.43
C PHE A 289 -15.12 -10.81 -19.62
N ARG A 290 -14.95 -10.35 -20.86
CA ARG A 290 -14.90 -8.91 -21.17
C ARG A 290 -16.22 -8.21 -20.81
N ALA A 291 -17.36 -8.87 -21.02
CA ALA A 291 -18.66 -8.34 -20.61
C ALA A 291 -18.78 -8.21 -19.08
N LEU A 292 -18.23 -9.16 -18.33
CA LEU A 292 -18.16 -9.07 -16.87
C LEU A 292 -17.30 -7.89 -16.43
N VAL A 293 -16.09 -7.75 -16.98
CA VAL A 293 -15.19 -6.63 -16.66
C VAL A 293 -15.88 -5.29 -16.94
N ALA A 294 -16.52 -5.15 -18.11
CA ALA A 294 -17.28 -3.95 -18.46
C ALA A 294 -18.42 -3.67 -17.45
N THR A 295 -19.18 -4.71 -17.07
CA THR A 295 -20.26 -4.57 -16.07
C THR A 295 -19.70 -4.15 -14.71
N CYS A 296 -18.58 -4.72 -14.27
CA CYS A 296 -17.94 -4.30 -13.03
C CYS A 296 -17.62 -2.80 -13.07
N LEU A 297 -17.00 -2.31 -14.14
CA LEU A 297 -16.68 -0.89 -14.30
C LEU A 297 -17.93 0.01 -14.32
N GLU A 298 -19.02 -0.41 -14.96
CA GLU A 298 -20.30 0.30 -14.95
C GLU A 298 -20.87 0.49 -13.53
N TYR A 299 -20.60 -0.46 -12.64
CA TYR A 299 -21.02 -0.43 -11.23
C TYR A 299 -19.92 0.07 -10.27
N GLY A 300 -18.81 0.62 -10.77
CA GLY A 300 -17.72 1.14 -9.95
C GLY A 300 -16.85 0.06 -9.28
N LEU A 301 -16.94 -1.18 -9.75
CA LEU A 301 -16.15 -2.32 -9.28
C LEU A 301 -14.95 -2.59 -10.19
N GLU A 302 -13.83 -2.99 -9.61
CA GLU A 302 -12.69 -3.55 -10.34
C GLU A 302 -12.66 -5.07 -10.17
N LEU A 303 -12.32 -5.81 -11.23
CA LEU A 303 -12.14 -7.26 -11.14
C LEU A 303 -10.71 -7.57 -10.68
N ALA A 304 -10.59 -8.35 -9.61
CA ALA A 304 -9.36 -8.96 -9.16
C ALA A 304 -9.36 -10.47 -9.46
N LEU A 305 -8.24 -10.96 -10.01
CA LEU A 305 -8.06 -12.39 -10.26
C LEU A 305 -7.06 -13.01 -9.30
N ASP A 306 -7.40 -14.20 -8.82
CA ASP A 306 -6.45 -15.08 -8.17
C ASP A 306 -5.37 -15.52 -9.16
N PHE A 307 -4.11 -15.45 -8.75
CA PHE A 307 -2.98 -15.91 -9.54
C PHE A 307 -2.07 -16.77 -8.67
N ALA A 308 -2.24 -18.08 -8.79
CA ALA A 308 -1.45 -19.07 -8.08
C ALA A 308 -0.32 -19.59 -8.97
N VAL A 309 0.93 -19.49 -8.51
CA VAL A 309 2.11 -19.95 -9.27
C VAL A 309 2.33 -21.46 -9.16
N GLN A 310 1.35 -22.22 -9.65
CA GLN A 310 1.31 -23.68 -9.51
C GLN A 310 0.52 -24.33 -10.63
N CYS A 311 0.59 -25.65 -10.75
CA CYS A 311 -0.09 -26.40 -11.80
C CYS A 311 -0.81 -27.61 -11.21
N SER A 312 -1.83 -28.11 -11.89
CA SER A 312 -2.31 -29.48 -11.71
C SER A 312 -1.36 -30.47 -12.40
N PRO A 313 -1.43 -31.78 -12.08
CA PRO A 313 -0.71 -32.81 -12.83
C PRO A 313 -1.08 -32.91 -14.32
N ASP A 314 -2.21 -32.31 -14.73
CA ASP A 314 -2.71 -32.32 -16.11
C ASP A 314 -2.45 -31.00 -16.85
N HIS A 315 -1.76 -30.04 -16.23
CA HIS A 315 -1.48 -28.75 -16.87
C HIS A 315 -0.61 -28.97 -18.13
N PRO A 316 -0.89 -28.30 -19.28
CA PRO A 316 -0.17 -28.52 -20.54
C PRO A 316 1.35 -28.38 -20.45
N TRP A 317 1.83 -27.46 -19.60
CA TRP A 317 3.26 -27.28 -19.32
C TRP A 317 3.98 -28.54 -18.84
N LEU A 318 3.33 -29.51 -18.21
CA LEU A 318 4.00 -30.76 -17.82
C LEU A 318 4.49 -31.56 -19.03
N ALA A 319 3.76 -31.50 -20.14
CA ALA A 319 4.13 -32.14 -21.39
C ALA A 319 5.00 -31.24 -22.28
N GLN A 320 4.71 -29.94 -22.30
CA GLN A 320 5.41 -28.96 -23.16
C GLN A 320 6.78 -28.56 -22.62
N HIS A 321 6.92 -28.47 -21.29
CA HIS A 321 8.09 -27.98 -20.57
C HIS A 321 8.40 -28.87 -19.34
N PRO A 322 8.70 -30.17 -19.54
CA PRO A 322 8.95 -31.09 -18.44
C PRO A 322 10.11 -30.63 -17.53
N GLU A 323 11.08 -29.88 -18.05
CA GLU A 323 12.20 -29.30 -17.31
C GLU A 323 11.79 -28.27 -16.24
N TRP A 324 10.58 -27.70 -16.33
CA TRP A 324 10.05 -26.80 -15.32
C TRP A 324 9.54 -27.54 -14.07
N PHE A 325 9.64 -28.87 -14.00
CA PHE A 325 9.07 -29.66 -12.91
C PHE A 325 10.05 -30.69 -12.36
N LYS A 326 9.87 -31.05 -11.08
CA LYS A 326 10.66 -32.10 -10.43
C LYS A 326 10.02 -33.46 -10.63
N TRP A 327 10.74 -34.34 -11.33
CA TRP A 327 10.34 -35.72 -11.58
C TRP A 327 11.01 -36.68 -10.60
N ARG A 328 10.27 -37.70 -10.18
CA ARG A 328 10.78 -38.79 -9.33
C ARG A 328 11.47 -39.86 -10.19
N PRO A 329 12.29 -40.75 -9.60
CA PRO A 329 12.94 -41.84 -10.33
C PRO A 329 11.98 -42.78 -11.07
N ASP A 330 10.74 -42.91 -10.59
CA ASP A 330 9.67 -43.69 -11.21
C ASP A 330 8.93 -42.94 -12.34
N ARG A 331 9.42 -41.75 -12.70
CA ARG A 331 8.84 -40.81 -13.70
C ARG A 331 7.51 -40.19 -13.29
N SER A 332 7.06 -40.35 -12.05
CA SER A 332 5.94 -39.56 -11.54
C SER A 332 6.38 -38.13 -11.22
N VAL A 333 5.50 -37.15 -11.43
CA VAL A 333 5.77 -35.77 -11.03
C VAL A 333 5.65 -35.62 -9.51
N ARG A 334 6.55 -34.85 -8.90
CA ARG A 334 6.45 -34.52 -7.48
C ARG A 334 5.33 -33.50 -7.25
N THR A 335 4.29 -33.91 -6.54
CA THR A 335 3.20 -33.03 -6.09
C THR A 335 3.63 -32.19 -4.88
N ALA A 336 2.85 -31.15 -4.56
CA ALA A 336 2.99 -30.38 -3.34
C ALA A 336 2.85 -31.28 -2.10
N ASP A 337 3.50 -30.88 -1.01
CA ASP A 337 3.50 -31.64 0.25
C ASP A 337 2.13 -31.52 0.98
N GLY A 338 1.89 -32.40 1.94
CA GLY A 338 0.68 -32.38 2.77
C GLY A 338 -0.58 -32.81 2.00
N PRO A 339 -1.74 -32.18 2.21
CA PRO A 339 -2.99 -32.61 1.59
C PRO A 339 -3.10 -32.26 0.10
N TYR A 340 -2.14 -31.55 -0.51
CA TYR A 340 -2.27 -30.94 -1.85
C TYR A 340 -1.79 -31.86 -2.98
N SER A 341 -2.28 -33.09 -3.02
CA SER A 341 -1.88 -34.09 -4.04
C SER A 341 -2.37 -33.80 -5.46
N ASP A 342 -3.28 -32.84 -5.61
CA ASP A 342 -3.84 -32.31 -6.86
C ASP A 342 -3.04 -31.14 -7.45
N ILE A 343 -1.94 -30.73 -6.79
CA ILE A 343 -1.11 -29.59 -7.17
C ILE A 343 0.36 -30.02 -7.34
N VAL A 344 1.03 -29.39 -8.28
CA VAL A 344 2.45 -29.50 -8.61
C VAL A 344 3.04 -28.08 -8.58
N ILE A 345 4.15 -27.91 -7.86
CA ILE A 345 4.89 -26.64 -7.80
C ILE A 345 6.00 -26.68 -8.86
N PRO A 346 6.05 -25.71 -9.79
CA PRO A 346 7.16 -25.57 -10.73
C PRO A 346 8.51 -25.42 -10.03
N ASP A 347 9.56 -25.95 -10.65
CA ASP A 347 10.93 -25.80 -10.21
C ASP A 347 11.49 -24.45 -10.65
N PHE A 348 11.37 -23.45 -9.78
CA PHE A 348 11.97 -22.12 -9.98
C PHE A 348 13.51 -22.13 -10.01
N SER A 349 14.14 -23.27 -9.72
CA SER A 349 15.59 -23.49 -9.90
C SER A 349 15.95 -24.26 -11.18
N SER A 350 14.96 -24.55 -12.03
CA SER A 350 15.18 -25.27 -13.29
C SER A 350 16.19 -24.58 -14.20
N VAL A 351 16.75 -25.38 -15.12
CA VAL A 351 17.67 -24.89 -16.15
C VAL A 351 17.03 -23.82 -17.02
N ASP A 352 15.72 -23.95 -17.29
CA ASP A 352 14.91 -22.97 -18.02
C ASP A 352 14.03 -22.11 -17.09
N ARG A 353 14.56 -21.73 -15.93
CA ARG A 353 13.84 -20.84 -14.99
C ARG A 353 13.39 -19.52 -15.64
N ILE A 354 14.13 -19.01 -16.62
CA ILE A 354 13.76 -17.75 -17.30
C ILE A 354 12.54 -17.96 -18.21
N GLY A 355 12.45 -19.10 -18.92
CA GLY A 355 11.25 -19.48 -19.65
C GLY A 355 10.03 -19.58 -18.74
N LEU A 356 10.18 -20.27 -17.60
CA LEU A 356 9.13 -20.38 -16.58
C LEU A 356 8.68 -18.99 -16.04
N TRP A 357 9.63 -18.11 -15.72
CA TRP A 357 9.32 -16.78 -15.21
C TRP A 357 8.58 -15.93 -16.25
N ASN A 358 9.03 -15.99 -17.51
CA ASN A 358 8.36 -15.32 -18.63
C ASN A 358 6.93 -15.86 -18.83
N ALA A 359 6.72 -17.18 -18.75
CA ALA A 359 5.40 -17.78 -18.92
C ALA A 359 4.38 -17.28 -17.87
N PHE A 360 4.78 -17.20 -16.60
CA PHE A 360 3.92 -16.60 -15.57
C PHE A 360 3.66 -15.12 -15.80
N ARG A 361 4.70 -14.35 -16.17
CA ARG A 361 4.53 -12.94 -16.52
C ARG A 361 3.56 -12.76 -17.69
N ASP A 362 3.70 -13.56 -18.74
CA ASP A 362 2.88 -13.45 -19.94
C ASP A 362 1.43 -13.84 -19.67
N ALA A 363 1.17 -14.78 -18.74
CA ALA A 363 -0.18 -15.05 -18.25
C ALA A 363 -0.78 -13.85 -17.50
N VAL A 364 0.00 -13.12 -16.68
CA VAL A 364 -0.48 -11.88 -16.04
C VAL A 364 -0.80 -10.82 -17.09
N LEU A 365 0.10 -10.60 -18.06
CA LEU A 365 -0.09 -9.64 -19.16
C LEU A 365 -1.32 -9.97 -20.01
N PHE A 366 -1.56 -11.25 -20.29
CA PHE A 366 -2.75 -11.71 -20.99
C PHE A 366 -4.03 -11.22 -20.31
N TRP A 367 -4.15 -11.34 -18.98
CA TRP A 367 -5.34 -10.87 -18.26
C TRP A 367 -5.39 -9.34 -18.12
N ILE A 368 -4.25 -8.66 -18.07
CA ILE A 368 -4.19 -7.20 -18.16
C ILE A 368 -4.77 -6.71 -19.50
N ASP A 369 -4.43 -7.36 -20.61
CA ASP A 369 -4.99 -7.07 -21.94
C ASP A 369 -6.52 -7.29 -22.01
N HIS A 370 -7.08 -8.03 -21.05
CA HIS A 370 -8.52 -8.26 -20.88
C HIS A 370 -9.15 -7.37 -19.80
N GLY A 371 -8.43 -6.38 -19.28
CA GLY A 371 -8.92 -5.35 -18.37
C GLY A 371 -8.77 -5.65 -16.87
N VAL A 372 -7.99 -6.67 -16.49
CA VAL A 372 -7.70 -6.97 -15.08
C VAL A 372 -6.56 -6.09 -14.58
N THR A 373 -6.84 -5.28 -13.55
CA THR A 373 -5.87 -4.34 -12.95
C THR A 373 -5.41 -4.77 -11.56
N ILE A 374 -5.91 -5.90 -11.05
CA ILE A 374 -5.63 -6.38 -9.69
C ILE A 374 -5.40 -7.89 -9.71
N PHE A 375 -4.29 -8.34 -9.12
CA PHE A 375 -3.98 -9.76 -8.98
C PHE A 375 -3.72 -10.13 -7.53
N ALA A 376 -4.48 -11.11 -7.03
CA ALA A 376 -4.31 -11.71 -5.72
C ALA A 376 -3.35 -12.90 -5.85
N ILE A 377 -2.09 -12.68 -5.49
CA ILE A 377 -1.00 -13.64 -5.72
C ILE A 377 -0.93 -14.67 -4.59
N ASP A 378 -1.05 -15.95 -4.96
CA ASP A 378 -0.96 -17.09 -4.05
C ASP A 378 0.44 -17.69 -3.92
N ASN A 379 0.64 -18.45 -2.84
CA ASN A 379 1.77 -19.37 -2.65
C ASN A 379 3.15 -18.74 -2.86
N HIS A 380 3.32 -17.50 -2.36
CA HIS A 380 4.58 -16.77 -2.51
C HIS A 380 5.78 -17.43 -1.82
N ASP A 381 5.53 -18.31 -0.84
CA ASP A 381 6.55 -19.04 -0.10
C ASP A 381 7.10 -20.23 -0.89
N THR A 382 6.44 -20.59 -2.00
CA THR A 382 6.89 -21.64 -2.92
C THR A 382 7.80 -21.13 -4.04
N ALA A 383 7.70 -19.84 -4.40
CA ALA A 383 8.56 -19.20 -5.39
C ALA A 383 9.65 -18.32 -4.73
N PRO A 384 10.85 -18.22 -5.30
CA PRO A 384 11.94 -17.47 -4.70
C PRO A 384 11.68 -15.96 -4.72
N LEU A 385 12.15 -15.24 -3.69
CA LEU A 385 12.04 -13.77 -3.61
C LEU A 385 12.56 -13.05 -4.86
N ALA A 386 13.59 -13.59 -5.52
CA ALA A 386 14.14 -13.02 -6.75
C ALA A 386 13.14 -13.06 -7.93
N PHE A 387 12.28 -14.09 -8.01
CA PHE A 387 11.22 -14.15 -9.01
C PHE A 387 10.19 -13.05 -8.76
N TRP A 388 9.78 -12.87 -7.50
CA TRP A 388 8.80 -11.82 -7.14
C TRP A 388 9.35 -10.41 -7.39
N ASP A 389 10.58 -10.11 -6.99
CA ASP A 389 11.23 -8.82 -7.28
C ASP A 389 11.27 -8.56 -8.79
N TRP A 390 11.63 -9.57 -9.59
CA TRP A 390 11.64 -9.46 -11.05
C TRP A 390 10.24 -9.23 -11.63
N LEU A 391 9.25 -10.05 -11.26
CA LEU A 391 7.89 -9.98 -11.81
C LEU A 391 7.23 -8.64 -11.47
N ILE A 392 7.32 -8.21 -10.20
CA ILE A 392 6.73 -6.94 -9.74
C ILE A 392 7.34 -5.78 -10.52
N ARG A 393 8.67 -5.72 -10.65
CA ARG A 393 9.32 -4.64 -11.39
C ARG A 393 8.93 -4.63 -12.86
N ASP A 394 8.85 -5.80 -13.47
CA ASP A 394 8.54 -5.92 -14.89
C ASP A 394 7.09 -5.50 -15.20
N ILE A 395 6.12 -6.01 -14.42
CA ILE A 395 4.71 -5.62 -14.55
C ILE A 395 4.53 -4.13 -14.29
N ARG A 396 5.08 -3.59 -13.19
CA ARG A 396 4.90 -2.17 -12.85
C ARG A 396 5.60 -1.21 -13.80
N ARG A 397 6.66 -1.65 -14.49
CA ARG A 397 7.31 -0.85 -15.52
C ARG A 397 6.40 -0.66 -16.75
N ARG A 398 5.57 -1.65 -17.06
CA ARG A 398 4.66 -1.65 -18.23
C ARG A 398 3.27 -1.13 -17.88
N HIS A 399 2.78 -1.49 -16.70
CA HIS A 399 1.43 -1.26 -16.20
C HIS A 399 1.51 -0.77 -14.74
N PRO A 400 1.92 0.49 -14.52
CA PRO A 400 2.11 1.05 -13.17
C PRO A 400 0.81 1.13 -12.35
N GLU A 401 -0.35 1.04 -13.00
CA GLU A 401 -1.68 0.99 -12.40
C GLU A 401 -2.03 -0.36 -11.76
N VAL A 402 -1.31 -1.44 -12.11
CA VAL A 402 -1.63 -2.79 -11.64
C VAL A 402 -1.28 -2.96 -10.16
N ILE A 403 -2.25 -3.48 -9.40
CA ILE A 403 -2.11 -3.80 -7.98
C ILE A 403 -1.82 -5.29 -7.83
N LEU A 404 -0.65 -5.60 -7.27
CA LEU A 404 -0.30 -6.94 -6.85
C LEU A 404 -0.54 -7.06 -5.34
N PHE A 405 -1.44 -7.95 -4.96
CA PHE A 405 -1.83 -8.25 -3.58
C PHE A 405 -1.22 -9.57 -3.13
N SER A 406 -0.45 -9.56 -2.04
CA SER A 406 0.13 -10.77 -1.46
C SER A 406 -0.88 -11.45 -0.52
N LYS A 407 -1.53 -12.52 -1.00
CA LYS A 407 -2.61 -13.21 -0.26
C LYS A 407 -2.12 -14.46 0.48
N THR A 408 -1.05 -14.33 1.25
CA THR A 408 -0.47 -15.49 1.94
C THR A 408 -0.21 -15.20 3.41
N PHE A 409 -0.56 -16.18 4.24
CA PHE A 409 -0.21 -16.23 5.64
C PHE A 409 1.12 -16.97 5.81
N ALA A 410 2.20 -16.24 6.03
CA ALA A 410 3.52 -16.80 6.30
C ALA A 410 4.04 -16.31 7.65
N ARG A 411 5.33 -16.48 7.94
CA ARG A 411 5.98 -15.83 9.09
C ARG A 411 6.10 -14.32 8.86
N PRO A 412 6.07 -13.46 9.91
CA PRO A 412 5.94 -12.01 9.74
C PRO A 412 7.04 -11.39 8.87
N LYS A 413 8.29 -11.86 9.02
CA LYS A 413 9.43 -11.35 8.24
C LYS A 413 9.32 -11.63 6.74
N LEU A 414 8.73 -12.75 6.35
CA LEU A 414 8.51 -13.07 4.94
C LEU A 414 7.44 -12.14 4.34
N MET A 415 6.32 -11.98 5.05
CA MET A 415 5.23 -11.09 4.64
C MET A 415 5.72 -9.64 4.49
N GLN A 416 6.48 -9.14 5.46
CA GLN A 416 7.10 -7.82 5.39
C GLN A 416 8.13 -7.72 4.26
N GLY A 417 8.91 -8.78 4.03
CA GLY A 417 9.88 -8.85 2.92
C GLY A 417 9.20 -8.69 1.55
N LEU A 418 8.07 -9.37 1.33
CA LEU A 418 7.32 -9.25 0.08
C LEU A 418 6.67 -7.89 -0.09
N ALA A 419 6.14 -7.33 1.00
CA ALA A 419 5.70 -5.93 0.98
C ALA A 419 6.87 -5.02 0.55
N LYS A 420 8.06 -5.17 1.14
CA LYS A 420 9.25 -4.40 0.74
C LYS A 420 9.65 -4.58 -0.73
N LEU A 421 9.49 -5.78 -1.31
CA LEU A 421 9.78 -6.02 -2.73
C LEU A 421 8.84 -5.27 -3.70
N GLY A 422 7.63 -4.90 -3.24
CA GLY A 422 6.76 -4.01 -4.01
C GLY A 422 5.30 -4.47 -4.15
N PHE A 423 4.89 -5.55 -3.47
CA PHE A 423 3.47 -5.90 -3.36
C PHE A 423 2.67 -4.73 -2.78
N ALA A 424 1.69 -4.22 -3.50
CA ALA A 424 0.96 -3.02 -3.13
C ALA A 424 0.13 -3.20 -1.85
N GLN A 425 -0.37 -4.41 -1.63
CA GLN A 425 -1.13 -4.83 -0.45
C GLN A 425 -0.66 -6.21 0.03
N SER A 426 -0.92 -6.51 1.30
CA SER A 426 -0.61 -7.80 1.92
C SER A 426 -1.74 -8.27 2.84
N PHE A 427 -1.94 -9.58 2.95
CA PHE A 427 -2.70 -10.14 4.07
C PHE A 427 -2.12 -9.72 5.41
N SER A 428 -2.88 -9.95 6.47
CA SER A 428 -2.49 -9.62 7.84
C SER A 428 -2.95 -10.72 8.80
N TYR A 429 -2.44 -10.72 10.04
CA TYR A 429 -2.92 -11.66 11.06
C TYR A 429 -4.23 -11.24 11.71
N PHE A 430 -4.93 -10.25 11.17
CA PHE A 430 -6.20 -9.76 11.70
C PHE A 430 -7.21 -10.85 12.09
N PRO A 431 -7.42 -11.93 11.31
CA PRO A 431 -8.32 -13.02 11.71
C PRO A 431 -8.00 -13.67 13.07
N TRP A 432 -6.74 -13.65 13.48
CA TRP A 432 -6.26 -14.20 14.75
C TRP A 432 -5.87 -13.13 15.77
N ARG A 433 -6.38 -11.89 15.62
CA ARG A 433 -6.31 -10.84 16.64
C ARG A 433 -7.73 -10.55 17.09
N THR A 434 -8.09 -11.02 18.27
CA THR A 434 -9.48 -10.99 18.75
C THR A 434 -9.64 -10.18 20.03
N SER A 435 -8.66 -10.22 20.92
CA SER A 435 -8.65 -9.41 22.13
C SER A 435 -8.18 -7.97 21.84
N ARG A 436 -8.55 -7.04 22.74
CA ARG A 436 -8.16 -5.62 22.62
C ARG A 436 -6.65 -5.45 22.52
N TRP A 437 -5.88 -6.04 23.44
CA TRP A 437 -4.42 -5.88 23.47
C TRP A 437 -3.74 -6.46 22.23
N GLU A 438 -4.26 -7.56 21.66
CA GLU A 438 -3.76 -8.14 20.41
C GLU A 438 -3.93 -7.19 19.23
N LEU A 439 -5.11 -6.55 19.13
CA LEU A 439 -5.41 -5.58 18.09
C LEU A 439 -4.55 -4.31 18.27
N GLU A 440 -4.49 -3.76 19.48
CA GLU A 440 -3.68 -2.57 19.78
C GLU A 440 -2.20 -2.79 19.50
N GLN A 441 -1.64 -3.92 19.94
CA GLN A 441 -0.25 -4.27 19.67
C GLN A 441 0.00 -4.44 18.17
N TYR A 442 -0.87 -5.18 17.46
CA TYR A 442 -0.65 -5.49 16.06
C TYR A 442 -0.76 -4.26 15.17
N PHE A 443 -1.78 -3.42 15.37
CA PHE A 443 -1.90 -2.17 14.62
C PHE A 443 -0.87 -1.14 15.07
N GLY A 444 -0.44 -1.15 16.33
CA GLY A 444 0.70 -0.36 16.80
C GLY A 444 2.01 -0.70 16.08
N GLU A 445 2.21 -1.94 15.63
CA GLU A 445 3.32 -2.33 14.75
C GLU A 445 3.11 -1.81 13.32
N LEU A 446 1.94 -2.07 12.74
CA LEU A 446 1.68 -1.79 11.32
C LEU A 446 1.60 -0.30 10.98
N THR A 447 1.12 0.54 11.88
CA THR A 447 0.88 1.99 11.63
C THR A 447 2.08 2.87 11.96
N ARG A 448 3.17 2.30 12.49
CA ARG A 448 4.41 3.03 12.82
C ARG A 448 5.47 2.88 11.74
N TYR A 449 6.44 3.79 11.76
CA TYR A 449 7.64 3.65 10.94
C TYR A 449 8.49 2.46 11.44
N PRO A 450 9.04 1.62 10.56
CA PRO A 450 9.00 1.73 9.09
C PRO A 450 7.81 1.05 8.42
N ALA A 451 7.04 0.21 9.13
CA ALA A 451 5.99 -0.62 8.54
C ALA A 451 4.94 0.18 7.74
N ARG A 452 4.49 1.33 8.26
CA ARG A 452 3.51 2.20 7.59
C ARG A 452 3.92 2.68 6.20
N ASP A 453 5.23 2.72 5.94
CA ASP A 453 5.80 3.25 4.70
C ASP A 453 5.96 2.19 3.61
N PHE A 454 5.70 0.91 3.88
CA PHE A 454 5.77 -0.14 2.86
C PHE A 454 4.69 -1.23 2.98
N TYR A 455 4.01 -1.35 4.12
CA TYR A 455 3.04 -2.41 4.39
C TYR A 455 1.61 -1.85 4.42
N ARG A 456 0.77 -2.26 3.45
CA ARG A 456 -0.66 -1.92 3.42
C ARG A 456 -1.49 -3.17 3.71
N PRO A 457 -2.09 -3.30 4.89
CA PRO A 457 -2.83 -4.51 5.25
C PRO A 457 -4.22 -4.52 4.60
N ASN A 458 -4.56 -5.61 3.91
CA ASN A 458 -5.92 -5.91 3.49
C ASN A 458 -6.55 -6.88 4.51
N LEU A 459 -7.54 -6.39 5.26
CA LEU A 459 -8.13 -7.10 6.40
C LEU A 459 -9.30 -8.00 5.96
N PHE A 460 -9.00 -9.19 5.45
CA PHE A 460 -10.06 -10.16 5.21
C PHE A 460 -10.63 -10.70 6.53
N VAL A 461 -11.96 -10.70 6.67
CA VAL A 461 -12.67 -11.23 7.86
C VAL A 461 -12.76 -12.76 7.83
N ASN A 462 -12.84 -13.34 6.63
CA ASN A 462 -12.85 -14.76 6.32
C ASN A 462 -12.26 -14.98 4.92
N THR A 463 -11.89 -16.22 4.59
CA THR A 463 -11.48 -16.62 3.23
C THR A 463 -12.00 -18.04 2.95
N PRO A 464 -11.98 -18.55 1.71
CA PRO A 464 -12.33 -19.94 1.41
C PRO A 464 -11.56 -20.99 2.25
N ASP A 465 -10.39 -20.61 2.74
CA ASP A 465 -9.48 -21.43 3.54
C ASP A 465 -9.57 -21.16 5.05
N LEU A 466 -10.28 -20.10 5.46
CA LEU A 466 -10.24 -19.59 6.84
C LEU A 466 -11.62 -19.10 7.32
N LEU A 467 -12.20 -19.87 8.24
CA LEU A 467 -13.30 -19.53 9.13
C LEU A 467 -12.77 -19.46 10.57
N PRO A 468 -12.44 -18.25 11.07
CA PRO A 468 -11.87 -18.06 12.40
C PRO A 468 -12.75 -18.62 13.52
N TYR A 469 -12.12 -19.20 14.56
CA TYR A 469 -12.84 -19.84 15.67
C TYR A 469 -13.92 -18.97 16.33
N HIS A 470 -13.66 -17.68 16.50
CA HIS A 470 -14.59 -16.75 17.14
C HIS A 470 -15.86 -16.47 16.31
N LEU A 471 -15.91 -16.89 15.04
CA LEU A 471 -17.11 -16.80 14.19
C LEU A 471 -17.90 -18.12 14.13
N GLN A 472 -17.31 -19.23 14.58
CA GLN A 472 -17.92 -20.57 14.47
C GLN A 472 -19.15 -20.75 15.37
N GLY A 473 -19.38 -19.83 16.32
CA GLY A 473 -20.61 -19.80 17.13
C GLY A 473 -21.85 -19.32 16.38
N GLY A 474 -21.70 -18.71 15.20
CA GLY A 474 -22.82 -18.22 14.39
C GLY A 474 -23.53 -16.98 14.94
N GLU A 475 -22.96 -16.35 15.97
CA GLU A 475 -23.57 -15.20 16.64
C GLU A 475 -23.51 -13.94 15.75
N GLY A 476 -24.66 -13.35 15.43
CA GLY A 476 -24.74 -12.19 14.54
C GLY A 476 -23.91 -10.98 14.99
N TRP A 477 -23.83 -10.73 16.30
CA TRP A 477 -23.02 -9.65 16.87
C TRP A 477 -21.52 -9.84 16.57
N ALA A 478 -21.02 -11.08 16.58
CA ALA A 478 -19.62 -11.37 16.33
C ALA A 478 -19.25 -11.08 14.86
N PHE A 479 -20.08 -11.52 13.91
CA PHE A 479 -19.88 -11.19 12.49
C PHE A 479 -19.91 -9.68 12.24
N LYS A 480 -20.90 -8.98 12.80
CA LYS A 480 -21.02 -7.51 12.69
C LYS A 480 -19.82 -6.77 13.32
N SER A 481 -19.37 -7.19 14.51
CA SER A 481 -18.20 -6.62 15.18
C SER A 481 -16.94 -6.82 14.34
N ARG A 482 -16.72 -8.03 13.82
CA ARG A 482 -15.52 -8.36 13.02
C ARG A 482 -15.45 -7.61 11.70
N VAL A 483 -16.56 -7.47 10.98
CA VAL A 483 -16.57 -6.65 9.76
C VAL A 483 -16.44 -5.16 10.07
N ALA A 484 -17.03 -4.66 11.16
CA ALA A 484 -16.81 -3.27 11.60
C ALA A 484 -15.34 -3.01 11.94
N LEU A 485 -14.66 -3.91 12.66
CA LEU A 485 -13.23 -3.80 12.95
C LEU A 485 -12.40 -3.76 11.68
N ALA A 486 -12.65 -4.69 10.75
CA ALA A 486 -11.91 -4.73 9.49
C ALA A 486 -12.14 -3.45 8.65
N ALA A 487 -13.40 -3.02 8.55
CA ALA A 487 -13.86 -1.85 7.83
C ALA A 487 -13.40 -0.51 8.45
N THR A 488 -13.01 -0.47 9.72
CA THR A 488 -12.61 0.79 10.37
C THR A 488 -11.13 0.86 10.72
N LEU A 489 -10.47 -0.27 10.99
CA LEU A 489 -9.03 -0.29 11.30
C LEU A 489 -8.14 -0.06 10.06
N SER A 490 -8.54 -0.55 8.87
CA SER A 490 -7.76 -0.38 7.63
C SER A 490 -8.52 0.32 6.53
N GLY A 491 -7.80 1.03 5.67
CA GLY A 491 -8.31 1.52 4.39
C GLY A 491 -8.75 0.38 3.46
N SER A 492 -8.19 -0.83 3.59
CA SER A 492 -8.59 -1.98 2.77
C SER A 492 -9.02 -3.18 3.62
N TYR A 493 -10.16 -3.77 3.28
CA TYR A 493 -10.69 -4.98 3.91
C TYR A 493 -11.40 -5.87 2.90
N GLY A 494 -11.63 -7.13 3.26
CA GLY A 494 -12.31 -8.08 2.38
C GLY A 494 -13.25 -9.04 3.09
N VAL A 495 -14.21 -9.55 2.32
CA VAL A 495 -15.21 -10.52 2.75
C VAL A 495 -15.27 -11.63 1.71
N TYR A 496 -15.31 -12.89 2.15
CA TYR A 496 -15.62 -14.02 1.29
C TYR A 496 -17.10 -14.39 1.38
N SER A 497 -17.72 -14.57 0.21
CA SER A 497 -19.16 -14.81 0.03
C SER A 497 -19.69 -15.92 0.95
N GLY A 498 -20.79 -15.64 1.64
CA GLY A 498 -21.36 -16.49 2.69
C GLY A 498 -21.20 -15.87 4.08
N PHE A 499 -20.23 -14.96 4.27
CA PHE A 499 -20.09 -14.20 5.52
C PHE A 499 -21.34 -13.36 5.80
N GLU A 500 -21.91 -12.72 4.78
CA GLU A 500 -23.12 -11.92 4.92
C GLU A 500 -24.35 -12.74 5.33
N LEU A 501 -24.29 -14.06 5.14
CA LEU A 501 -25.32 -15.03 5.53
C LEU A 501 -25.03 -15.72 6.87
N LEU A 502 -23.96 -15.29 7.56
CA LEU A 502 -23.49 -15.84 8.83
C LEU A 502 -23.12 -17.34 8.71
N GLU A 503 -22.53 -17.76 7.58
CA GLU A 503 -22.02 -19.12 7.44
C GLU A 503 -20.89 -19.38 8.45
N HIS A 504 -21.12 -20.32 9.38
CA HIS A 504 -20.26 -20.56 10.54
C HIS A 504 -19.96 -22.04 10.81
N GLU A 505 -20.46 -22.95 9.98
CA GLU A 505 -20.20 -24.38 10.15
C GLU A 505 -18.78 -24.71 9.71
N ALA A 506 -17.94 -25.12 10.66
CA ALA A 506 -16.56 -25.53 10.44
C ALA A 506 -16.41 -27.06 10.54
N ILE A 507 -15.35 -27.58 9.93
CA ILE A 507 -14.87 -28.93 10.27
C ILE A 507 -14.46 -28.91 11.76
N PRO A 508 -14.97 -29.83 12.61
CA PRO A 508 -14.70 -29.79 14.04
C PRO A 508 -13.20 -29.68 14.40
N GLY A 509 -12.86 -28.66 15.20
CA GLY A 509 -11.49 -28.40 15.63
C GLY A 509 -10.57 -27.82 14.55
N ARG A 510 -11.13 -27.29 13.46
CA ARG A 510 -10.40 -26.63 12.38
C ARG A 510 -11.01 -25.28 12.05
N GLU A 511 -10.24 -24.46 11.34
CA GLU A 511 -10.72 -23.21 10.75
C GLU A 511 -11.13 -23.37 9.28
N GLU A 512 -11.33 -24.61 8.80
CA GLU A 512 -11.86 -24.89 7.47
C GLU A 512 -13.39 -24.96 7.53
N TYR A 513 -14.07 -24.35 6.55
CA TYR A 513 -15.51 -24.50 6.38
C TYR A 513 -15.90 -25.98 6.17
N LEU A 514 -16.97 -26.42 6.85
CA LEU A 514 -17.67 -27.65 6.49
C LEU A 514 -18.31 -27.47 5.11
N ASP A 515 -18.30 -28.52 4.30
CA ASP A 515 -18.84 -28.53 2.94
C ASP A 515 -18.28 -27.37 2.10
N SER A 516 -16.96 -27.15 2.24
CA SER A 516 -16.24 -26.03 1.62
C SER A 516 -16.50 -25.93 0.12
N GLU A 517 -16.89 -24.74 -0.32
CA GLU A 517 -17.13 -24.37 -1.71
C GLU A 517 -15.90 -24.59 -2.61
N LYS A 518 -14.70 -24.68 -2.02
CA LYS A 518 -13.48 -25.09 -2.75
C LYS A 518 -13.63 -26.43 -3.43
N TYR A 519 -14.45 -27.34 -2.90
CA TYR A 519 -14.57 -28.70 -3.43
C TYR A 519 -15.97 -29.05 -3.95
N GLN A 520 -16.92 -28.12 -3.87
CA GLN A 520 -18.30 -28.29 -4.36
C GLN A 520 -18.93 -26.98 -4.80
N ILE A 521 -19.96 -27.07 -5.65
CA ILE A 521 -20.83 -25.93 -5.96
C ILE A 521 -21.69 -25.66 -4.72
N LYS A 522 -21.68 -24.43 -4.22
CA LYS A 522 -22.44 -24.03 -3.02
C LYS A 522 -23.46 -22.96 -3.35
N GLN A 523 -24.73 -23.37 -3.40
CA GLN A 523 -25.81 -22.42 -3.62
C GLN A 523 -26.25 -21.73 -2.35
N ARG A 524 -26.65 -20.48 -2.53
CA ARG A 524 -27.04 -19.58 -1.45
C ARG A 524 -28.33 -18.88 -1.83
N ASP A 525 -29.23 -18.81 -0.86
CA ASP A 525 -30.30 -17.82 -0.85
C ASP A 525 -29.68 -16.51 -0.31
N TRP A 526 -29.36 -15.60 -1.24
CA TRP A 526 -28.69 -14.34 -0.92
C TRP A 526 -29.58 -13.39 -0.11
N ASP A 527 -30.89 -13.62 -0.10
CA ASP A 527 -31.87 -12.79 0.59
C ASP A 527 -32.45 -13.50 1.83
N LYS A 528 -31.78 -14.58 2.27
CA LYS A 528 -32.11 -15.31 3.50
C LYS A 528 -32.28 -14.33 4.66
N ALA A 529 -33.39 -14.48 5.39
CA ALA A 529 -33.67 -13.66 6.57
C ALA A 529 -32.53 -13.75 7.60
N GLY A 530 -32.16 -12.61 8.17
CA GLY A 530 -31.06 -12.49 9.13
C GLY A 530 -29.68 -12.26 8.50
N ASN A 531 -29.59 -12.11 7.17
CA ASN A 531 -28.36 -11.65 6.53
C ASN A 531 -27.98 -10.23 7.00
N ILE A 532 -26.69 -9.89 6.87
CA ILE A 532 -26.12 -8.61 7.30
C ILE A 532 -25.68 -7.72 6.12
N LYS A 533 -26.25 -7.93 4.91
CA LYS A 533 -25.91 -7.15 3.72
C LYS A 533 -26.09 -5.64 3.93
N SER A 534 -27.21 -5.24 4.54
CA SER A 534 -27.52 -3.82 4.82
C SER A 534 -26.53 -3.19 5.80
N TYR A 535 -26.06 -3.96 6.77
CA TYR A 535 -25.04 -3.50 7.72
C TYR A 535 -23.69 -3.28 7.03
N ILE A 536 -23.29 -4.20 6.13
CA ILE A 536 -22.07 -4.04 5.32
C ILE A 536 -22.20 -2.82 4.39
N ALA A 537 -23.36 -2.65 3.75
CA ALA A 537 -23.65 -1.48 2.90
C ALA A 537 -23.47 -0.16 3.66
N GLU A 538 -24.02 -0.09 4.87
CA GLU A 538 -23.92 1.10 5.72
C GLU A 538 -22.49 1.39 6.16
N LEU A 539 -21.71 0.37 6.55
CA LEU A 539 -20.29 0.52 6.87
C LEU A 539 -19.48 1.04 5.67
N ASN A 540 -19.74 0.51 4.47
CA ASN A 540 -19.05 0.95 3.26
C ASN A 540 -19.44 2.38 2.88
N ARG A 541 -20.71 2.75 2.97
CA ARG A 541 -21.16 4.15 2.81
C ARG A 541 -20.41 5.08 3.76
N ILE A 542 -20.36 4.74 5.05
CA ILE A 542 -19.64 5.53 6.07
C ILE A 542 -18.15 5.66 5.73
N ARG A 543 -17.50 4.60 5.22
CA ARG A 543 -16.10 4.65 4.78
C ARG A 543 -15.90 5.59 3.58
N HIS A 544 -16.77 5.54 2.59
CA HIS A 544 -16.71 6.44 1.43
C HIS A 544 -16.93 7.90 1.82
N ASP A 545 -17.79 8.17 2.80
CA ASP A 545 -18.14 9.53 3.23
C ASP A 545 -17.12 10.15 4.21
N ASN A 546 -16.13 9.39 4.69
CA ASN A 546 -15.19 9.84 5.72
C ASN A 546 -13.73 9.51 5.38
N ALA A 547 -12.97 10.51 4.94
CA ALA A 547 -11.55 10.39 4.55
C ALA A 547 -10.66 9.74 5.63
N ALA A 548 -10.98 9.92 6.92
CA ALA A 548 -10.28 9.27 8.03
C ALA A 548 -10.26 7.74 7.92
N LEU A 549 -11.34 7.15 7.39
CA LEU A 549 -11.49 5.69 7.24
C LEU A 549 -10.88 5.17 5.94
N GLN A 550 -10.45 6.05 5.04
CA GLN A 550 -9.86 5.71 3.74
C GLN A 550 -8.34 5.48 3.80
N GLN A 551 -7.76 5.47 4.99
CA GLN A 551 -6.33 5.26 5.24
C GLN A 551 -6.14 4.32 6.44
N THR A 552 -4.91 3.86 6.72
CA THR A 552 -4.63 2.95 7.85
C THR A 552 -3.71 3.55 8.92
N ALA A 553 -2.76 4.41 8.55
CA ALA A 553 -1.66 4.83 9.42
C ALA A 553 -2.02 5.84 10.52
N ASN A 554 -2.94 6.78 10.27
CA ASN A 554 -3.35 7.80 11.23
C ASN A 554 -4.43 7.21 12.15
N LEU A 555 -3.97 6.44 13.13
CA LEU A 555 -4.78 5.68 14.08
C LEU A 555 -4.24 5.91 15.50
N ARG A 556 -5.13 6.22 16.43
CA ARG A 556 -4.81 6.32 17.86
C ARG A 556 -5.85 5.61 18.70
N PHE A 557 -5.42 4.60 19.45
CA PHE A 557 -6.28 3.92 20.42
C PHE A 557 -6.56 4.82 21.63
N LEU A 558 -7.78 4.73 22.15
CA LEU A 558 -8.25 5.41 23.33
C LEU A 558 -8.43 4.41 24.46
N ASP A 559 -8.36 4.90 25.70
CA ASP A 559 -8.59 4.04 26.84
C ASP A 559 -10.09 3.89 27.12
N ALA A 560 -10.57 2.64 27.09
CA ALA A 560 -11.92 2.27 27.51
C ALA A 560 -11.80 1.31 28.72
N GLU A 561 -12.14 1.77 29.92
CA GLU A 561 -11.87 1.02 31.16
C GLU A 561 -12.75 -0.24 31.35
N ASP A 562 -13.60 -0.59 30.38
CA ASP A 562 -14.52 -1.75 30.46
C ASP A 562 -13.88 -3.09 30.05
N GLY A 563 -12.71 -3.06 29.41
CA GLY A 563 -11.91 -4.23 29.00
C GLY A 563 -12.51 -5.08 27.86
N GLU A 564 -13.75 -4.81 27.46
CA GLU A 564 -14.49 -5.57 26.43
C GLU A 564 -14.90 -4.71 25.24
N THR A 565 -14.53 -3.44 25.22
CA THR A 565 -14.69 -2.55 24.08
C THR A 565 -13.32 -2.08 23.60
N ILE A 566 -13.17 -1.92 22.28
CA ILE A 566 -12.04 -1.22 21.69
C ILE A 566 -12.49 0.14 21.18
N ALA A 567 -11.76 1.19 21.55
CA ALA A 567 -12.04 2.55 21.12
C ALA A 567 -10.80 3.16 20.46
N PHE A 568 -10.98 3.86 19.35
CA PHE A 568 -9.89 4.55 18.65
C PHE A 568 -10.41 5.70 17.79
N VAL A 569 -9.52 6.64 17.48
CA VAL A 569 -9.76 7.69 16.51
C VAL A 569 -8.90 7.48 15.27
N LYS A 570 -9.46 7.81 14.12
CA LYS A 570 -8.72 7.95 12.86
C LYS A 570 -8.86 9.36 12.33
N GLU A 571 -7.82 9.83 11.66
CA GLU A 571 -7.70 11.21 11.22
C GLU A 571 -7.21 11.32 9.78
N ALA A 572 -7.84 12.20 9.01
CA ALA A 572 -7.35 12.69 7.73
C ALA A 572 -7.21 14.22 7.81
N ALA A 573 -6.15 14.74 7.18
CA ALA A 573 -5.88 16.18 7.14
C ALA A 573 -6.61 16.88 5.98
N GLU A 574 -6.82 16.19 4.85
CA GLU A 574 -7.39 16.77 3.64
C GLU A 574 -8.40 15.80 2.99
N PRO A 575 -9.72 16.10 3.03
CA PRO A 575 -10.33 17.09 3.93
C PRO A 575 -10.16 16.68 5.40
N ALA A 576 -10.11 17.68 6.29
CA ALA A 576 -10.04 17.45 7.73
C ALA A 576 -11.25 16.61 8.18
N ASN A 577 -10.98 15.42 8.69
CA ASN A 577 -12.01 14.47 9.09
C ASN A 577 -11.45 13.59 10.22
N ILE A 578 -12.18 13.52 11.34
CA ILE A 578 -11.85 12.62 12.44
C ILE A 578 -13.07 11.78 12.78
N VAL A 579 -12.84 10.47 12.81
CA VAL A 579 -13.85 9.48 13.15
C VAL A 579 -13.43 8.77 14.43
N LEU A 580 -14.28 8.86 15.44
CA LEU A 580 -14.22 8.05 16.65
C LEU A 580 -14.97 6.74 16.39
N VAL A 581 -14.31 5.63 16.69
CA VAL A 581 -14.83 4.27 16.52
C VAL A 581 -14.80 3.57 17.87
N VAL A 582 -15.91 2.95 18.23
CA VAL A 582 -16.08 2.20 19.48
C VAL A 582 -16.77 0.87 19.15
N ILE A 583 -16.10 -0.26 19.35
CA ILE A 583 -16.60 -1.58 18.92
C ILE A 583 -16.56 -2.58 20.07
N ALA A 584 -17.65 -3.31 20.26
CA ALA A 584 -17.75 -4.39 21.24
C ALA A 584 -16.92 -5.60 20.82
N LEU A 585 -16.17 -6.17 21.78
CA LEU A 585 -15.40 -7.41 21.64
C LEU A 585 -16.06 -8.59 22.38
N SER A 586 -17.21 -8.37 23.00
CA SER A 586 -18.04 -9.39 23.66
C SER A 586 -19.53 -9.19 23.30
N GLY A 587 -20.34 -10.22 23.56
CA GLY A 587 -21.80 -10.17 23.38
C GLY A 587 -22.56 -9.50 24.53
N HIS A 588 -21.88 -8.90 25.51
CA HIS A 588 -22.54 -8.30 26.67
C HIS A 588 -22.92 -6.84 26.41
N VAL A 589 -24.10 -6.45 26.91
CA VAL A 589 -24.49 -5.03 26.97
C VAL A 589 -23.61 -4.31 28.00
N ARG A 590 -23.05 -3.17 27.61
CA ARG A 590 -22.16 -2.37 28.46
C ARG A 590 -22.56 -0.91 28.49
N GLU A 591 -22.34 -0.27 29.63
CA GLU A 591 -22.32 1.18 29.79
C GLU A 591 -20.99 1.57 30.41
N PHE A 592 -20.30 2.54 29.81
CA PHE A 592 -18.99 2.98 30.29
C PHE A 592 -18.75 4.45 29.95
N TRP A 593 -17.77 5.03 30.64
CA TRP A 593 -17.28 6.38 30.36
C TRP A 593 -16.12 6.30 29.39
N LEU A 594 -16.15 7.10 28.33
CA LEU A 594 -15.06 7.21 27.36
C LEU A 594 -14.39 8.59 27.50
N PRO A 595 -13.14 8.67 27.99
CA PRO A 595 -12.38 9.92 28.00
C PRO A 595 -12.01 10.35 26.57
N LEU A 596 -12.26 11.62 26.27
CA LEU A 596 -12.01 12.26 24.96
C LEU A 596 -11.24 13.58 25.08
N GLY A 597 -10.81 13.97 26.28
CA GLY A 597 -10.22 15.28 26.55
C GLY A 597 -8.93 15.56 25.80
N ASP A 598 -8.22 14.54 25.33
CA ASP A 598 -7.01 14.68 24.50
C ASP A 598 -7.28 14.61 22.99
N VAL A 599 -8.53 14.35 22.58
CA VAL A 599 -8.93 14.30 21.18
C VAL A 599 -9.11 15.73 20.70
N THR A 600 -8.38 16.07 19.63
CA THR A 600 -8.47 17.37 18.97
C THR A 600 -8.90 17.19 17.53
N VAL A 601 -9.58 18.19 16.99
CA VAL A 601 -9.97 18.30 15.58
C VAL A 601 -9.34 19.54 14.96
N ASP A 602 -8.96 19.44 13.70
CA ASP A 602 -8.58 20.61 12.92
C ASP A 602 -9.84 21.34 12.45
N ALA A 603 -9.98 22.59 12.88
CA ALA A 603 -10.96 23.51 12.35
C ALA A 603 -10.23 24.77 11.85
N SER A 604 -10.22 24.96 10.53
CA SER A 604 -9.61 26.12 9.87
C SER A 604 -8.11 26.30 10.13
N GLY A 605 -7.35 25.20 10.23
CA GLY A 605 -5.90 25.20 10.45
C GLY A 605 -5.49 25.37 11.92
N GLN A 606 -6.44 25.23 12.85
CA GLN A 606 -6.19 25.25 14.29
C GLN A 606 -6.76 24.00 14.95
N ARG A 607 -6.03 23.46 15.93
CA ARG A 607 -6.46 22.28 16.69
C ARG A 607 -7.32 22.71 17.88
N HIS A 608 -8.56 22.25 17.90
CA HIS A 608 -9.52 22.45 18.99
C HIS A 608 -9.86 21.13 19.64
N HIS A 609 -10.16 21.13 20.95
CA HIS A 609 -10.71 19.94 21.58
C HIS A 609 -12.07 19.60 20.98
N VAL A 610 -12.36 18.31 20.85
CA VAL A 610 -13.70 17.86 20.43
C VAL A 610 -14.72 18.31 21.48
N THR A 611 -15.83 18.89 21.02
CA THR A 611 -16.95 19.30 21.89
C THR A 611 -18.21 18.51 21.61
N THR A 612 -18.36 17.98 20.41
CA THR A 612 -19.56 17.28 19.95
C THR A 612 -19.19 16.04 19.14
N LEU A 613 -19.96 14.97 19.33
CA LEU A 613 -19.92 13.75 18.52
C LEU A 613 -21.21 13.64 17.72
N GLU A 614 -21.10 13.45 16.41
CA GLU A 614 -22.24 13.15 15.52
C GLU A 614 -22.22 11.66 15.18
N ASN A 615 -23.26 10.91 15.53
CA ASN A 615 -23.38 9.50 15.17
C ASN A 615 -23.53 9.37 13.64
N LEU A 616 -22.63 8.63 13.00
CA LEU A 616 -22.55 8.52 11.54
C LEU A 616 -23.69 7.70 10.90
N ILE A 617 -24.43 6.94 11.72
CA ILE A 617 -25.59 6.15 11.31
C ILE A 617 -26.87 6.94 11.54
N THR A 618 -27.05 7.56 12.72
CA THR A 618 -28.32 8.21 13.10
C THR A 618 -28.34 9.72 12.86
N GLY A 619 -27.19 10.37 12.70
CA GLY A 619 -27.04 11.82 12.66
C GLY A 619 -27.24 12.51 14.02
N GLU A 620 -27.48 11.76 15.09
CA GLU A 620 -27.67 12.32 16.44
C GLU A 620 -26.38 12.94 16.95
N GLN A 621 -26.48 14.15 17.51
CA GLN A 621 -25.35 14.85 18.11
C GLN A 621 -25.38 14.76 19.63
N SER A 622 -24.27 14.35 20.22
CA SER A 622 -24.06 14.30 21.67
C SER A 622 -22.90 15.22 22.07
N ARG A 623 -23.13 16.05 23.09
CA ARG A 623 -22.09 16.93 23.64
C ARG A 623 -21.17 16.16 24.57
N ILE A 624 -19.89 16.51 24.52
CA ILE A 624 -18.88 16.01 25.44
C ILE A 624 -19.02 16.78 26.76
N GLU A 625 -19.06 16.06 27.87
CA GLU A 625 -19.17 16.60 29.22
C GLU A 625 -17.94 16.20 30.02
N TRP A 626 -17.36 17.11 30.81
CA TRP A 626 -16.17 16.84 31.65
C TRP A 626 -15.02 16.13 30.92
N GLY A 627 -14.81 16.42 29.63
CA GLY A 627 -13.75 15.83 28.83
C GLY A 627 -14.00 14.37 28.40
N GLY A 628 -15.24 13.88 28.43
CA GLY A 628 -15.61 12.56 27.93
C GLY A 628 -17.11 12.42 27.64
N ILE A 629 -17.55 11.19 27.43
CA ILE A 629 -18.96 10.86 27.18
C ILE A 629 -19.32 9.51 27.77
N LYS A 630 -20.54 9.38 28.29
CA LYS A 630 -21.09 8.09 28.70
C LYS A 630 -21.70 7.39 27.48
N LEU A 631 -21.23 6.19 27.16
CA LEU A 631 -21.72 5.39 26.05
C LEU A 631 -22.42 4.13 26.55
N ARG A 632 -23.37 3.63 25.75
CA ARG A 632 -24.02 2.33 25.92
C ARG A 632 -23.89 1.56 24.61
N ILE A 633 -23.39 0.34 24.67
CA ILE A 633 -23.30 -0.57 23.52
C ILE A 633 -24.11 -1.83 23.79
N ASP A 634 -24.95 -2.20 22.82
CA ASP A 634 -25.81 -3.37 22.85
C ASP A 634 -25.50 -4.21 21.61
N PRO A 635 -24.59 -5.22 21.71
CA PRO A 635 -24.07 -5.95 20.56
C PRO A 635 -25.13 -6.64 19.70
N ASP A 636 -26.27 -7.02 20.30
CA ASP A 636 -27.39 -7.64 19.57
C ASP A 636 -28.11 -6.64 18.67
N ARG A 637 -28.08 -5.34 19.02
CA ARG A 637 -28.58 -4.26 18.17
C ARG A 637 -27.51 -3.83 17.17
N ASP A 638 -26.42 -3.29 17.71
CA ASP A 638 -25.27 -2.81 16.94
C ASP A 638 -23.99 -2.90 17.81
N PRO A 639 -23.01 -3.74 17.43
CA PRO A 639 -21.76 -3.83 18.15
C PRO A 639 -20.77 -2.72 17.79
N ALA A 640 -21.12 -1.73 16.96
CA ALA A 640 -20.25 -0.63 16.58
C ALA A 640 -20.94 0.73 16.75
N LEU A 641 -20.28 1.67 17.42
CA LEU A 641 -20.66 3.07 17.46
C LEU A 641 -19.61 3.88 16.70
N LEU A 642 -20.05 4.58 15.66
CA LEU A 642 -19.20 5.36 14.77
C LEU A 642 -19.62 6.84 14.85
N PHE A 643 -18.69 7.71 15.20
CA PHE A 643 -18.96 9.13 15.37
C PHE A 643 -18.01 9.99 14.56
N ARG A 644 -18.52 11.07 13.97
CA ARG A 644 -17.70 12.20 13.52
C ARG A 644 -17.42 13.10 14.72
N CYS A 645 -16.16 13.47 14.90
CA CYS A 645 -15.73 14.42 15.93
C CYS A 645 -15.84 15.85 15.40
N LEU A 646 -16.48 16.74 16.17
CA LEU A 646 -16.71 18.14 15.83
C LEU A 646 -16.14 19.08 16.91
N ALA A 647 -15.64 20.24 16.47
CA ALA A 647 -15.10 21.31 17.32
C ALA A 647 -16.21 22.14 17.95
#